data_AF-A0AAV9NTY4-F1
#
_entry.id   AF-A0AAV9NTY4-F1
#
_cell.length_a   1.000
_cell.length_b   1.000
_cell.length_c   1.000
_cell.angle_alpha   90.00
_cell.angle_beta   90.00
_cell.angle_gamma   90.00
#
_symmetry.space_group_name_H-M   'P 1'
#
loop_
_entity.id
_entity.type
_entity.pdbx_description
1 polymer ?
#
loop_
_entity_poly.entity_id
_entity_poly.type
_entity_poly.pdbx_seq_one_letter_code
_entity_poly.pdbx_strand_id
1 'polypeptide(L)'
;MSNTANSKMSMHNNEDVEVVYSPPSTTREFPINLEHMLVLRDTMKAYKRCGGRITASDVSPETDGDGLNSGRMYTMCIYPPIVGHAVSVNGVLSVCEAAYGEEQPSDMMAAVRMTNLTSLKWVVSDTTGCITPVAVGRLNSSMMTRASLVYERVGPLTAYNNHAVCEAAGHTMNSSFWQNMYPILDDVECHYGLYGLMHDNTVISLGSAAGSDIEPNLEEREPKREQGGFLDMCFTPQSKSSGKVRALTIGASVRIMTKRTIDIACDILSVLRFGNGIGRRDWVVRCMGFCCTVAERDVRKLVDRWKTYCEPNMPTMHVFKDAKVANLSLATGVIIRPMRTVVESDKFVVQGPCVDSVSVHNSDTMEFANLSFPSREMEPEQYFNAAILTIPFAAWTADPRLNLGMQMLRQGMSLSRISGDATIVSHGEVEPLVKTPLTDLIMAKSKGAKLVSVPGVQLVTAFVNRSMNMEDACSVSKDLAESGIFAWSGYINYPLPSNPGPMKIGMKMIDKDWWKPGIDGTLAEVRMSKVGDSHAVVHVGSKKLEVGDKLGVSHGLKFTVGELIPLADMPRIVNETTGEVVVPNLLISTKNLTRGLGGTIREMAAITNLFPSIAAFRNWSGHKPTKTYTLEKQKEVEPKLPSGVLMANGKELRFKDQKVGMRTVKATYGIMRVLQLRHVASLKHHYASTDFRSVTVPRGRYRQGTPRLSEGELVSMMMQNMPSLQQARDQL
;
A
#
# COMPACT_ATOMS: atom_id res chain seq x y z
N MET A 1 -11.88 35.01 36.41
CA MET A 1 -12.87 35.40 35.40
C MET A 1 -12.33 34.99 34.03
N SER A 2 -12.69 33.81 33.57
CA SER A 2 -12.26 33.24 32.29
C SER A 2 -13.51 32.72 31.59
N ASN A 3 -13.90 33.37 30.49
CA ASN A 3 -15.06 33.03 29.70
C ASN A 3 -14.87 31.66 29.02
N THR A 4 -15.45 30.62 29.59
CA THR A 4 -15.65 29.32 28.94
C THR A 4 -16.90 29.39 28.06
N ALA A 5 -16.68 29.48 26.75
CA ALA A 5 -17.73 29.37 25.76
C ALA A 5 -18.35 27.96 25.78
N ASN A 6 -19.66 27.91 25.99
CA ASN A 6 -20.48 26.71 25.88
C ASN A 6 -20.54 26.24 24.42
N SER A 7 -19.77 25.21 24.06
CA SER A 7 -20.00 24.47 22.81
C SER A 7 -21.09 23.41 23.00
N LYS A 8 -22.36 23.84 22.98
CA LYS A 8 -23.43 22.95 22.53
C LYS A 8 -23.28 22.85 21.01
N MET A 9 -23.02 21.66 20.46
CA MET A 9 -23.28 21.39 19.04
C MET A 9 -24.80 21.45 18.81
N SER A 10 -25.38 22.66 18.72
CA SER A 10 -26.68 22.84 18.08
C SER A 10 -26.44 23.08 16.60
N MET A 11 -26.63 22.05 15.77
CA MET A 11 -26.64 22.18 14.30
C MET A 11 -27.94 22.83 13.81
N HIS A 12 -28.30 24.00 14.35
CA HIS A 12 -29.61 24.62 14.09
C HIS A 12 -29.56 26.08 13.62
N ASN A 13 -28.44 26.52 13.03
CA ASN A 13 -28.44 27.74 12.22
C ASN A 13 -28.09 27.39 10.76
N ASN A 14 -29.12 27.47 9.91
CA ASN A 14 -29.05 27.44 8.45
C ASN A 14 -28.49 28.78 7.90
N GLU A 15 -27.47 29.35 8.54
CA GLU A 15 -26.73 30.43 7.90
C GLU A 15 -25.83 29.78 6.84
N ASP A 16 -25.92 30.26 5.61
CA ASP A 16 -25.01 29.90 4.53
C ASP A 16 -23.60 30.28 4.97
N VAL A 17 -22.92 29.36 5.66
CA VAL A 17 -21.51 29.50 5.99
C VAL A 17 -20.78 29.58 4.65
N GLU A 18 -20.40 30.80 4.28
CA GLU A 18 -19.52 31.06 3.17
C GLU A 18 -18.17 30.44 3.52
N VAL A 19 -17.99 29.18 3.16
CA VAL A 19 -16.73 28.48 3.37
C VAL A 19 -15.73 29.11 2.40
N VAL A 20 -14.96 30.07 2.90
CA VAL A 20 -13.86 30.70 2.15
C VAL A 20 -12.76 29.65 1.94
N TYR A 21 -12.82 28.99 0.79
CA TYR A 21 -11.81 28.00 0.40
C TYR A 21 -10.57 28.71 -0.12
N SER A 22 -9.54 28.79 0.71
CA SER A 22 -8.18 29.04 0.22
C SER A 22 -7.73 27.80 -0.55
N PRO A 23 -7.27 27.90 -1.82
CA PRO A 23 -6.73 26.76 -2.55
C PRO A 23 -5.60 26.12 -1.72
N PRO A 24 -5.75 24.87 -1.25
CA PRO A 24 -4.74 24.20 -0.43
C PRO A 24 -3.37 24.21 -1.10
N SER A 25 -2.31 24.45 -0.33
CA SER A 25 -0.95 24.43 -0.85
C SER A 25 -0.68 23.07 -1.51
N THR A 26 0.00 23.12 -2.65
CA THR A 26 0.50 21.95 -3.38
C THR A 26 1.77 21.37 -2.74
N THR A 27 2.27 21.98 -1.66
CA THR A 27 3.52 21.61 -0.98
C THR A 27 3.34 20.36 -0.14
N ARG A 28 4.26 19.43 -0.34
CA ARG A 28 4.10 17.98 -0.22
C ARG A 28 4.77 17.42 1.03
N GLU A 29 4.43 17.94 2.20
CA GLU A 29 5.14 17.53 3.40
C GLU A 29 4.45 16.31 4.03
N PHE A 30 4.89 15.12 3.62
CA PHE A 30 4.76 13.96 4.49
C PHE A 30 5.58 14.25 5.74
N PRO A 31 5.06 13.99 6.97
CA PRO A 31 5.83 14.29 8.17
C PRO A 31 7.22 13.65 8.07
N ILE A 32 8.28 14.45 8.18
CA ILE A 32 9.68 13.99 8.02
C ILE A 32 9.95 12.75 8.91
N ASN A 33 9.32 12.74 10.09
CA ASN A 33 9.41 11.66 11.06
C ASN A 33 8.66 10.37 10.70
N LEU A 34 7.97 10.30 9.56
CA LEU A 34 7.27 9.11 9.06
C LEU A 34 7.82 8.64 7.70
N GLU A 35 8.80 9.34 7.14
CA GLU A 35 9.30 9.05 5.79
C GLU A 35 9.95 7.68 5.65
N HIS A 36 10.43 7.07 6.72
CA HIS A 36 10.91 5.68 6.73
C HIS A 36 9.80 4.66 6.40
N MET A 37 8.52 5.07 6.46
CA MET A 37 7.40 4.27 5.97
C MET A 37 7.24 4.32 4.45
N LEU A 38 7.89 5.29 3.79
CA LEU A 38 7.89 5.49 2.35
C LEU A 38 9.17 4.91 1.78
N VAL A 39 9.19 3.59 1.60
CA VAL A 39 10.40 2.80 1.30
C VAL A 39 11.26 3.41 0.20
N LEU A 40 10.65 3.81 -0.91
CA LEU A 40 11.34 4.47 -2.03
C LEU A 40 12.01 5.77 -1.61
N ARG A 41 11.29 6.65 -0.90
CA ARG A 41 11.82 7.95 -0.47
C ARG A 41 12.93 7.81 0.56
N ASP A 42 12.77 6.90 1.52
CA ASP A 42 13.80 6.66 2.55
C ASP A 42 15.09 6.14 1.91
N THR A 43 14.96 5.19 0.99
CA THR A 43 16.07 4.64 0.20
C THR A 43 16.82 5.75 -0.55
N MET A 44 16.10 6.63 -1.27
CA MET A 44 16.71 7.73 -2.01
C MET A 44 17.38 8.77 -1.09
N LYS A 45 16.82 9.04 0.09
CA LYS A 45 17.44 9.93 1.08
C LYS A 45 18.70 9.34 1.70
N ALA A 46 18.70 8.04 1.99
CA ALA A 46 19.89 7.34 2.47
C ALA A 46 21.02 7.41 1.43
N TYR A 47 20.70 7.20 0.15
CA TYR A 47 21.65 7.36 -0.95
C TYR A 47 22.23 8.78 -1.02
N LYS A 48 21.39 9.82 -1.00
CA LYS A 48 21.85 11.23 -0.98
C LYS A 48 22.77 11.54 0.21
N ARG A 49 22.38 11.12 1.42
CA ARG A 49 23.17 11.36 2.65
C ARG A 49 24.56 10.72 2.59
N CYS A 50 24.70 9.62 1.86
CA CYS A 50 25.96 8.92 1.67
C CYS A 50 26.81 9.45 0.49
N GLY A 51 26.47 10.61 -0.07
CA GLY A 51 27.22 11.24 -1.18
C GLY A 51 26.89 10.67 -2.56
N GLY A 52 25.80 9.93 -2.71
CA GLY A 52 25.29 9.51 -4.01
C GLY A 52 24.93 10.72 -4.87
N ARG A 53 25.41 10.75 -6.12
CA ARG A 53 25.06 11.80 -7.08
C ARG A 53 23.75 11.41 -7.74
N ILE A 54 22.66 12.07 -7.37
CA ILE A 54 21.44 12.03 -8.17
C ILE A 54 21.66 12.99 -9.33
N THR A 55 21.42 12.56 -10.56
CA THR A 55 21.53 13.41 -11.76
C THR A 55 20.46 14.51 -11.85
N ALA A 56 19.56 14.60 -10.86
CA ALA A 56 18.46 15.56 -10.78
C ALA A 56 18.77 16.72 -9.82
N SER A 57 18.31 17.91 -10.23
CA SER A 57 18.64 19.23 -9.67
C SER A 57 18.55 19.35 -8.14
N ASP A 58 19.31 20.30 -7.60
CA ASP A 58 19.37 20.69 -6.19
C ASP A 58 18.02 21.20 -5.60
N VAL A 59 16.95 21.20 -6.40
CA VAL A 59 15.63 21.73 -6.05
C VAL A 59 14.73 20.61 -5.52
N SER A 60 14.80 20.36 -4.21
CA SER A 60 13.82 19.60 -3.40
C SER A 60 13.56 18.12 -3.80
N PRO A 61 13.47 17.17 -2.84
CA PRO A 61 13.01 15.78 -3.10
C PRO A 61 11.55 15.67 -3.59
N GLU A 62 10.95 16.76 -4.06
CA GLU A 62 9.57 16.82 -4.50
C GLU A 62 9.37 16.26 -5.91
N THR A 63 10.33 16.37 -6.83
CA THR A 63 10.21 15.72 -8.14
C THR A 63 10.80 14.32 -8.05
N ASP A 64 9.93 13.29 -7.97
CA ASP A 64 10.29 11.87 -7.88
C ASP A 64 11.00 11.31 -9.16
N GLY A 65 11.57 12.18 -9.99
CA GLY A 65 12.39 11.91 -11.19
C GLY A 65 12.58 13.16 -12.06
N ASP A 66 13.71 13.28 -12.75
CA ASP A 66 13.89 14.30 -13.80
C ASP A 66 12.85 14.09 -14.91
N GLY A 67 12.18 15.18 -15.34
CA GLY A 67 11.21 15.14 -16.45
C GLY A 67 9.82 14.59 -16.12
N LEU A 68 9.57 14.14 -14.88
CA LEU A 68 8.23 13.75 -14.45
C LEU A 68 7.37 14.98 -14.11
N ASN A 69 6.12 15.00 -14.59
CA ASN A 69 5.15 16.00 -14.15
C ASN A 69 4.88 15.82 -12.64
N SER A 70 4.62 16.92 -11.93
CA SER A 70 4.11 16.92 -10.55
C SER A 70 3.01 15.86 -10.37
N GLY A 71 3.23 14.89 -9.48
CA GLY A 71 2.24 13.85 -9.19
C GLY A 71 2.46 12.50 -9.87
N ARG A 72 3.55 12.33 -10.60
CA ARG A 72 3.96 11.02 -11.15
C ARG A 72 5.13 10.47 -10.37
N MET A 73 5.19 9.14 -10.27
CA MET A 73 6.34 8.45 -9.71
C MET A 73 6.66 7.20 -10.51
N TYR A 74 7.91 6.76 -10.41
CA TYR A 74 8.34 5.52 -11.02
C TYR A 74 7.96 4.32 -10.16
N THR A 75 7.52 3.24 -10.80
CA THR A 75 7.22 1.97 -10.13
C THR A 75 8.51 1.22 -9.75
N MET A 76 8.38 0.18 -8.93
CA MET A 76 9.44 -0.80 -8.70
C MET A 76 9.10 -2.11 -9.39
N CYS A 77 10.12 -2.83 -9.86
CA CYS A 77 9.95 -4.15 -10.42
C CYS A 77 10.98 -5.12 -9.87
N ILE A 78 10.56 -6.35 -9.60
CA ILE A 78 11.42 -7.47 -9.29
C ILE A 78 12.08 -7.92 -10.58
N TYR A 79 13.38 -8.08 -10.50
CA TYR A 79 14.19 -8.66 -11.56
C TYR A 79 14.95 -9.87 -11.02
N PRO A 80 15.45 -10.74 -11.91
CA PRO A 80 16.39 -11.77 -11.52
C PRO A 80 17.58 -11.16 -10.75
N PRO A 81 17.98 -11.78 -9.63
CA PRO A 81 19.08 -11.27 -8.83
C PRO A 81 20.39 -11.29 -9.60
N ILE A 82 21.06 -10.14 -9.64
CA ILE A 82 22.46 -10.04 -10.05
C ILE A 82 23.32 -10.14 -8.79
N VAL A 83 23.38 -11.33 -8.21
CA VAL A 83 24.26 -11.56 -7.05
C VAL A 83 25.61 -12.01 -7.55
N GLY A 84 26.59 -11.12 -7.45
CA GLY A 84 27.99 -11.46 -7.67
C GLY A 84 28.20 -12.10 -9.04
N HIS A 85 28.06 -11.29 -10.08
CA HIS A 85 28.52 -11.61 -11.43
C HIS A 85 28.04 -12.95 -11.99
N ALA A 86 26.94 -13.54 -11.52
CA ALA A 86 26.32 -14.69 -12.15
C ALA A 86 24.80 -14.54 -12.14
N VAL A 87 24.19 -14.71 -13.30
CA VAL A 87 22.74 -14.64 -13.52
C VAL A 87 22.36 -15.88 -14.31
N SER A 88 21.31 -16.59 -13.88
CA SER A 88 20.72 -17.64 -14.70
C SER A 88 19.80 -17.00 -15.73
N VAL A 89 20.18 -17.01 -17.01
CA VAL A 89 19.32 -16.58 -18.13
C VAL A 89 18.84 -17.84 -18.85
N ASN A 90 17.53 -18.07 -18.88
CA ASN A 90 16.90 -19.24 -19.51
C ASN A 90 17.47 -20.59 -19.05
N GLY A 91 17.79 -20.72 -17.76
CA GLY A 91 18.36 -21.95 -17.18
C GLY A 91 19.85 -22.15 -17.44
N VAL A 92 20.55 -21.17 -18.02
CA VAL A 92 22.01 -21.18 -18.20
C VAL A 92 22.64 -20.17 -17.26
N LEU A 93 23.48 -20.66 -16.34
CA LEU A 93 24.30 -19.83 -15.46
C LEU A 93 25.30 -19.01 -16.28
N SER A 94 25.00 -17.73 -16.47
CA SER A 94 25.85 -16.77 -17.17
C SER A 94 26.61 -15.95 -16.15
N VAL A 95 27.93 -16.13 -16.11
CA VAL A 95 28.80 -15.32 -15.24
C VAL A 95 29.07 -13.99 -15.96
N CYS A 96 28.54 -12.87 -15.45
CA CYS A 96 28.72 -11.51 -15.96
C CYS A 96 30.17 -10.99 -15.92
N GLU A 97 31.16 -11.82 -15.58
CA GLU A 97 32.58 -11.44 -15.57
C GLU A 97 33.15 -11.17 -16.97
N ALA A 98 32.58 -11.71 -18.06
CA ALA A 98 33.13 -11.45 -19.39
C ALA A 98 33.12 -9.95 -19.79
N ALA A 99 32.17 -9.16 -19.26
CA ALA A 99 32.11 -7.72 -19.49
C ALA A 99 33.06 -6.89 -18.58
N TYR A 100 33.57 -7.48 -17.49
CA TYR A 100 34.60 -6.89 -16.64
C TYR A 100 35.99 -7.49 -16.87
N GLY A 101 36.08 -8.57 -17.65
CA GLY A 101 37.31 -9.28 -17.99
C GLY A 101 38.24 -8.48 -18.92
N GLU A 102 37.79 -7.35 -19.45
CA GLU A 102 38.65 -6.40 -20.17
C GLU A 102 39.40 -5.45 -19.24
N GLU A 103 38.96 -5.25 -17.99
CA GLU A 103 39.74 -4.45 -17.03
C GLU A 103 40.82 -5.33 -16.39
N GLN A 104 42.08 -4.94 -16.59
CA GLN A 104 43.21 -5.65 -16.02
C GLN A 104 43.13 -5.56 -14.48
N PRO A 105 43.54 -6.60 -13.72
CA PRO A 105 43.66 -6.50 -12.27
C PRO A 105 44.50 -5.30 -11.79
N SER A 106 45.39 -4.77 -12.63
CA SER A 106 46.11 -3.52 -12.42
C SER A 106 45.21 -2.28 -12.35
N ASP A 107 44.10 -2.27 -13.07
CA ASP A 107 43.19 -1.14 -13.22
C ASP A 107 42.21 -1.07 -12.05
N MET A 108 41.71 -2.22 -11.58
CA MET A 108 41.02 -2.32 -10.29
C MET A 108 41.94 -1.92 -9.12
N MET A 109 43.20 -2.36 -9.13
CA MET A 109 44.20 -1.97 -8.13
C MET A 109 44.56 -0.48 -8.23
N ALA A 110 44.62 0.08 -9.43
CA ALA A 110 44.80 1.50 -9.67
C ALA A 110 43.59 2.30 -9.20
N ALA A 111 42.37 1.84 -9.45
CA ALA A 111 41.14 2.45 -8.96
C ALA A 111 41.11 2.44 -7.43
N VAL A 112 41.41 1.30 -6.78
CA VAL A 112 41.53 1.21 -5.31
C VAL A 112 42.63 2.15 -4.78
N ARG A 113 43.78 2.26 -5.47
CA ARG A 113 44.88 3.18 -5.12
C ARG A 113 44.52 4.66 -5.32
N MET A 114 43.73 4.97 -6.36
CA MET A 114 43.24 6.31 -6.68
C MET A 114 42.04 6.71 -5.82
N THR A 115 41.35 5.75 -5.19
CA THR A 115 40.34 6.07 -4.19
C THR A 115 41.01 6.63 -2.93
N ASN A 116 40.48 7.73 -2.40
CA ASN A 116 40.87 8.26 -1.08
C ASN A 116 40.34 7.39 0.09
N LEU A 117 39.89 6.16 -0.19
CA LEU A 117 39.37 5.22 0.79
C LEU A 117 40.54 4.45 1.42
N THR A 118 41.02 4.95 2.55
CA THR A 118 42.03 4.26 3.38
C THR A 118 41.57 2.87 3.84
N SER A 119 40.27 2.62 3.89
CA SER A 119 39.63 1.34 4.28
C SER A 119 39.80 0.20 3.28
N LEU A 120 40.24 0.46 2.03
CA LEU A 120 40.53 -0.57 1.02
C LEU A 120 42.03 -0.75 0.75
N LYS A 121 42.88 0.10 1.33
CA LYS A 121 44.34 0.06 1.13
C LYS A 121 45.00 -1.19 1.73
N TRP A 122 44.34 -1.89 2.68
CA TRP A 122 44.85 -3.14 3.24
C TRP A 122 44.94 -4.27 2.21
N VAL A 123 44.10 -4.25 1.16
CA VAL A 123 44.19 -5.18 0.01
C VAL A 123 45.50 -4.96 -0.78
N VAL A 124 46.09 -3.77 -0.68
CA VAL A 124 47.30 -3.36 -1.40
C VAL A 124 48.56 -3.51 -0.52
N SER A 125 48.42 -3.53 0.81
CA SER A 125 49.54 -3.55 1.76
C SER A 125 49.77 -4.89 2.47
N ASP A 126 48.99 -5.94 2.19
CA ASP A 126 49.26 -7.27 2.74
C ASP A 126 50.47 -7.94 2.07
N THR A 127 51.64 -7.81 2.70
CA THR A 127 52.89 -8.46 2.27
C THR A 127 52.98 -9.93 2.68
N THR A 128 51.97 -10.49 3.37
CA THR A 128 52.00 -11.88 3.87
C THR A 128 51.66 -12.93 2.83
N GLY A 129 51.24 -12.53 1.62
CA GLY A 129 50.83 -13.42 0.54
C GLY A 129 49.51 -14.14 0.77
N CYS A 130 48.77 -13.81 1.84
CA CYS A 130 47.50 -14.44 2.16
C CYS A 130 46.28 -13.74 1.56
N ILE A 131 46.39 -12.45 1.25
CA ILE A 131 45.39 -11.67 0.53
C ILE A 131 46.02 -11.21 -0.78
N THR A 132 45.89 -12.01 -1.83
CA THR A 132 46.12 -11.55 -3.20
C THR A 132 44.75 -11.28 -3.83
N PRO A 133 44.48 -10.11 -4.45
CA PRO A 133 43.47 -10.04 -5.51
C PRO A 133 43.88 -11.15 -6.48
N VAL A 134 43.06 -12.21 -6.56
CA VAL A 134 43.51 -13.42 -7.21
C VAL A 134 43.67 -13.08 -8.68
N ALA A 135 44.92 -13.00 -9.15
CA ALA A 135 45.21 -12.91 -10.57
C ALA A 135 44.38 -14.00 -11.27
N VAL A 136 43.64 -13.63 -12.31
CA VAL A 136 42.60 -14.46 -12.96
C VAL A 136 43.06 -15.90 -13.25
N GLY A 137 44.37 -16.15 -13.39
CA GLY A 137 44.97 -17.48 -13.53
C GLY A 137 45.12 -18.36 -12.27
N ARG A 138 44.79 -17.88 -11.06
CA ARG A 138 44.88 -18.66 -9.79
C ARG A 138 43.54 -18.89 -9.08
N LEU A 139 42.43 -18.31 -9.57
CA LEU A 139 41.12 -18.73 -9.11
C LEU A 139 40.92 -20.15 -9.63
N ASN A 140 40.87 -21.12 -8.71
CA ASN A 140 40.39 -22.44 -9.07
C ASN A 140 38.94 -22.24 -9.53
N SER A 141 38.68 -22.42 -10.83
CA SER A 141 37.35 -22.26 -11.44
C SER A 141 36.28 -23.00 -10.62
N SER A 142 36.63 -24.12 -9.99
CA SER A 142 35.73 -24.85 -9.10
C SER A 142 35.24 -24.07 -7.87
N MET A 143 36.03 -23.16 -7.29
CA MET A 143 35.60 -22.35 -6.13
C MET A 143 34.56 -21.31 -6.53
N MET A 144 34.79 -20.63 -7.66
CA MET A 144 33.85 -19.65 -8.20
C MET A 144 32.58 -20.33 -8.69
N THR A 145 32.71 -21.45 -9.39
CA THR A 145 31.57 -22.30 -9.78
C THR A 145 30.79 -22.73 -8.54
N ARG A 146 31.44 -23.26 -7.50
CA ARG A 146 30.77 -23.66 -6.25
C ARG A 146 30.05 -22.50 -5.56
N ALA A 147 30.65 -21.31 -5.53
CA ALA A 147 30.04 -20.11 -4.94
C ALA A 147 28.90 -19.52 -5.78
N SER A 148 28.87 -19.77 -7.08
CA SER A 148 27.82 -19.31 -7.99
C SER A 148 26.67 -20.32 -8.10
N LEU A 149 26.95 -21.62 -8.05
CA LEU A 149 25.95 -22.70 -8.13
C LEU A 149 24.89 -22.61 -7.02
N VAL A 150 25.25 -22.12 -5.82
CA VAL A 150 24.28 -21.94 -4.73
C VAL A 150 23.22 -20.88 -5.05
N TYR A 151 23.50 -19.93 -5.95
CA TYR A 151 22.56 -18.89 -6.37
C TYR A 151 21.80 -19.22 -7.66
N GLU A 152 22.19 -20.27 -8.39
CA GLU A 152 21.53 -20.66 -9.64
C GLU A 152 20.02 -20.93 -9.43
N ARG A 153 19.69 -21.49 -8.26
CA ARG A 153 18.31 -21.81 -7.88
C ARG A 153 17.72 -20.81 -6.89
N VAL A 154 18.56 -20.07 -6.16
CA VAL A 154 18.13 -19.35 -4.97
C VAL A 154 18.88 -18.04 -4.76
N GLY A 155 18.42 -17.01 -5.46
CA GLY A 155 18.90 -15.65 -5.27
C GLY A 155 18.01 -14.81 -4.37
N PRO A 156 18.53 -13.68 -3.85
CA PRO A 156 17.73 -12.74 -3.07
C PRO A 156 16.69 -12.07 -3.95
N LEU A 157 15.60 -11.62 -3.33
CA LEU A 157 14.67 -10.76 -4.03
C LEU A 157 15.36 -9.45 -4.37
N THR A 158 15.36 -9.09 -5.65
CA THR A 158 15.92 -7.82 -6.11
C THR A 158 14.85 -6.98 -6.78
N ALA A 159 14.68 -5.75 -6.30
CA ALA A 159 13.82 -4.72 -6.84
C ALA A 159 14.68 -3.60 -7.41
N TYR A 160 14.35 -3.13 -8.61
CA TYR A 160 15.01 -1.97 -9.20
C TYR A 160 13.95 -0.90 -9.48
N ASN A 161 14.34 0.35 -9.29
CA ASN A 161 13.56 1.53 -9.67
C ASN A 161 14.14 2.14 -10.95
N ASN A 162 13.39 3.06 -11.57
CA ASN A 162 13.88 3.72 -12.80
C ASN A 162 15.17 4.52 -12.59
N HIS A 163 15.48 4.99 -11.37
CA HIS A 163 16.76 5.62 -11.13
C HIS A 163 17.92 4.63 -11.30
N ALA A 164 17.79 3.40 -10.79
CA ALA A 164 18.78 2.34 -11.00
C ALA A 164 18.90 1.97 -12.49
N VAL A 165 17.78 1.98 -13.22
CA VAL A 165 17.79 1.77 -14.68
C VAL A 165 18.51 2.90 -15.42
N CYS A 166 18.19 4.15 -15.10
CA CYS A 166 18.83 5.33 -15.69
C CYS A 166 20.32 5.40 -15.35
N GLU A 167 20.70 5.09 -14.11
CA GLU A 167 22.09 5.02 -13.68
C GLU A 167 22.84 3.90 -14.41
N ALA A 168 22.26 2.70 -14.52
CA ALA A 168 22.85 1.60 -15.28
C ALA A 168 23.00 1.96 -16.78
N ALA A 169 22.02 2.64 -17.37
CA ALA A 169 22.11 3.14 -18.73
C ALA A 169 23.19 4.23 -18.90
N GLY A 170 23.42 5.06 -17.87
CA GLY A 170 24.43 6.11 -17.88
C GLY A 170 25.88 5.64 -17.67
N HIS A 171 26.09 4.55 -16.90
CA HIS A 171 27.42 3.98 -16.64
C HIS A 171 28.06 3.33 -17.86
N THR A 172 27.26 2.96 -18.87
CA THR A 172 27.77 2.32 -20.07
C THR A 172 27.07 2.91 -21.29
N MET A 173 27.72 3.87 -21.97
CA MET A 173 27.14 4.56 -23.13
C MET A 173 26.70 3.62 -24.28
N ASN A 174 27.01 2.31 -24.24
CA ASN A 174 26.68 1.33 -25.29
C ASN A 174 26.16 -0.05 -24.81
N SER A 175 25.84 -0.26 -23.53
CA SER A 175 25.38 -1.59 -23.09
C SER A 175 23.89 -1.79 -23.32
N SER A 176 23.51 -2.24 -24.52
CA SER A 176 22.18 -2.79 -24.77
C SER A 176 21.83 -3.92 -23.79
N PHE A 177 22.83 -4.61 -23.24
CA PHE A 177 22.67 -5.63 -22.20
C PHE A 177 22.00 -5.08 -20.93
N TRP A 178 22.48 -3.95 -20.38
CA TRP A 178 21.88 -3.37 -19.17
C TRP A 178 20.50 -2.78 -19.42
N GLN A 179 20.29 -2.15 -20.59
CA GLN A 179 18.99 -1.63 -21.00
C GLN A 179 17.96 -2.76 -21.23
N ASN A 180 18.39 -3.90 -21.77
CA ASN A 180 17.53 -5.07 -21.98
C ASN A 180 17.23 -5.81 -20.67
N MET A 181 18.16 -5.85 -19.72
CA MET A 181 17.90 -6.45 -18.40
C MET A 181 16.97 -5.59 -17.54
N TYR A 182 17.01 -4.27 -17.71
CA TYR A 182 16.20 -3.33 -16.95
C TYR A 182 15.37 -2.44 -17.88
N PRO A 183 14.25 -2.95 -18.45
CA PRO A 183 13.32 -2.10 -19.19
C PRO A 183 12.85 -0.95 -18.30
N ILE A 184 12.72 0.24 -18.90
CA ILE A 184 12.14 1.42 -18.24
C ILE A 184 10.75 1.03 -17.72
N LEU A 185 10.53 1.25 -16.42
CA LEU A 185 9.27 0.94 -15.78
C LEU A 185 8.22 2.02 -16.09
N ASP A 186 6.96 1.59 -16.15
CA ASP A 186 5.81 2.47 -16.35
C ASP A 186 5.78 3.57 -15.28
N ASP A 187 5.45 4.79 -15.71
CA ASP A 187 5.24 5.93 -14.81
C ASP A 187 3.78 5.98 -14.34
N VAL A 188 3.60 5.84 -13.03
CA VAL A 188 2.26 5.79 -12.42
C VAL A 188 1.88 7.13 -11.84
N GLU A 189 0.58 7.43 -11.88
CA GLU A 189 0.02 8.56 -11.14
C GLU A 189 0.04 8.23 -9.64
N CYS A 190 0.57 9.15 -8.85
CA CYS A 190 0.59 9.03 -7.41
C CYS A 190 -0.80 9.32 -6.84
N HIS A 191 -1.32 8.38 -6.07
CA HIS A 191 -2.49 8.53 -5.24
C HIS A 191 -2.14 9.45 -4.07
N TYR A 192 -2.74 10.64 -4.05
CA TYR A 192 -2.58 11.54 -2.91
C TYR A 192 -3.37 11.06 -1.68
N GLY A 193 -2.95 11.54 -0.50
CA GLY A 193 -3.45 11.10 0.81
C GLY A 193 -2.59 10.01 1.44
N LEU A 194 -2.71 9.82 2.76
CA LEU A 194 -1.88 8.90 3.55
C LEU A 194 -1.78 7.50 2.92
N TYR A 195 -2.92 6.89 2.64
CA TYR A 195 -3.01 5.53 2.11
C TYR A 195 -2.55 5.41 0.66
N GLY A 196 -2.72 6.46 -0.12
CA GLY A 196 -2.20 6.54 -1.48
C GLY A 196 -0.66 6.58 -1.47
N LEU A 197 -0.08 7.47 -0.66
CA LEU A 197 1.36 7.58 -0.50
C LEU A 197 2.00 6.29 0.03
N MET A 198 1.42 5.70 1.08
CA MET A 198 1.90 4.41 1.60
C MET A 198 1.86 3.32 0.52
N HIS A 199 0.76 3.22 -0.22
CA HIS A 199 0.61 2.24 -1.28
C HIS A 199 1.67 2.47 -2.36
N ASP A 200 1.74 3.65 -2.95
CA ASP A 200 2.60 3.85 -4.11
C ASP A 200 4.09 3.72 -3.76
N ASN A 201 4.48 4.03 -2.53
CA ASN A 201 5.86 3.87 -2.05
C ASN A 201 6.24 2.44 -1.66
N THR A 202 5.27 1.54 -1.55
CA THR A 202 5.52 0.13 -1.16
C THR A 202 5.25 -0.84 -2.29
N VAL A 203 4.57 -0.43 -3.35
CA VAL A 203 4.14 -1.34 -4.41
C VAL A 203 5.28 -1.73 -5.33
N ILE A 204 5.33 -3.02 -5.66
CA ILE A 204 6.33 -3.64 -6.51
C ILE A 204 5.69 -4.61 -7.51
N SER A 205 6.11 -4.55 -8.77
CA SER A 205 5.75 -5.49 -9.82
C SER A 205 6.66 -6.72 -9.77
N LEU A 206 6.15 -7.92 -10.02
CA LEU A 206 6.92 -9.16 -10.21
C LEU A 206 7.54 -9.25 -11.62
N GLY A 207 7.37 -8.20 -12.45
CA GLY A 207 8.00 -8.08 -13.75
C GLY A 207 7.40 -8.96 -14.84
N SER A 208 8.23 -9.28 -15.83
CA SER A 208 7.86 -10.09 -16.99
C SER A 208 7.66 -11.57 -16.65
N ALA A 209 8.31 -12.06 -15.59
CA ALA A 209 8.16 -13.45 -15.12
C ALA A 209 6.71 -13.80 -14.76
N ALA A 210 5.97 -12.84 -14.19
CA ALA A 210 4.54 -12.96 -13.90
C ALA A 210 3.62 -12.91 -15.15
N GLY A 211 4.19 -12.83 -16.36
CA GLY A 211 3.46 -12.75 -17.61
C GLY A 211 2.78 -11.40 -17.86
N SER A 212 2.04 -11.35 -18.97
CA SER A 212 1.24 -10.18 -19.34
C SER A 212 -0.13 -10.21 -18.64
N ASP A 213 -0.91 -9.14 -18.79
CA ASP A 213 -2.30 -9.09 -18.30
C ASP A 213 -3.28 -9.88 -19.19
N ILE A 214 -2.82 -10.34 -20.36
CA ILE A 214 -3.58 -11.16 -21.32
C ILE A 214 -3.22 -12.64 -21.11
N GLU A 215 -1.93 -12.91 -20.91
CA GLU A 215 -1.36 -14.24 -20.72
C GLU A 215 -0.62 -14.26 -19.38
N PRO A 216 -1.36 -14.40 -18.26
CA PRO A 216 -0.77 -14.39 -16.93
C PRO A 216 -0.01 -15.70 -16.66
N ASN A 217 1.20 -15.61 -16.12
CA ASN A 217 1.87 -16.78 -15.53
C ASN A 217 1.37 -16.97 -14.10
N LEU A 218 0.45 -17.92 -13.89
CA LEU A 218 -0.23 -18.11 -12.60
C LEU A 218 0.72 -18.55 -11.49
N GLU A 219 1.70 -19.41 -11.81
CA GLU A 219 2.69 -19.90 -10.83
C GLU A 219 3.56 -18.77 -10.29
N GLU A 220 4.06 -17.90 -11.17
CA GLU A 220 4.85 -16.72 -10.76
C GLU A 220 4.01 -15.66 -10.06
N ARG A 221 2.70 -15.67 -10.28
CA ARG A 221 1.73 -14.78 -9.64
C ARG A 221 1.24 -15.27 -8.29
N GLU A 222 1.51 -16.52 -7.91
CA GLU A 222 1.19 -17.01 -6.57
C GLU A 222 2.21 -16.51 -5.55
N PRO A 223 1.78 -16.07 -4.36
CA PRO A 223 2.70 -15.70 -3.29
C PRO A 223 3.61 -16.88 -2.92
N LYS A 224 4.93 -16.69 -3.02
CA LYS A 224 5.90 -17.75 -2.71
C LYS A 224 6.39 -17.66 -1.26
N ARG A 225 6.79 -18.78 -0.66
CA ARG A 225 7.18 -18.84 0.77
C ARG A 225 8.39 -17.94 1.05
N GLU A 226 9.36 -17.93 0.15
CA GLU A 226 10.59 -17.14 0.19
C GLU A 226 10.35 -15.63 0.07
N GLN A 227 9.15 -15.21 -0.35
CA GLN A 227 8.72 -13.82 -0.33
C GLN A 227 8.20 -13.39 1.05
N GLY A 228 7.85 -14.35 1.91
CA GLY A 228 7.30 -14.10 3.23
C GLY A 228 8.23 -13.24 4.08
N GLY A 229 7.68 -12.15 4.62
CA GLY A 229 8.42 -11.19 5.44
C GLY A 229 9.08 -10.08 4.62
N PHE A 230 9.17 -10.19 3.30
CA PHE A 230 9.73 -9.14 2.42
C PHE A 230 8.64 -8.51 1.56
N LEU A 231 7.78 -9.35 1.00
CA LEU A 231 6.56 -8.95 0.29
C LEU A 231 5.34 -9.27 1.17
N ASP A 232 4.39 -8.35 1.15
CA ASP A 232 3.08 -8.54 1.74
C ASP A 232 2.31 -9.60 0.95
N MET A 233 1.93 -10.65 1.65
CA MET A 233 1.23 -11.81 1.08
C MET A 233 -0.27 -11.58 0.91
N CYS A 234 -0.82 -10.56 1.57
CA CYS A 234 -2.24 -10.21 1.53
C CYS A 234 -2.55 -9.19 0.44
N PHE A 235 -1.62 -8.31 0.07
CA PHE A 235 -1.91 -7.26 -0.91
C PHE A 235 -1.66 -7.69 -2.37
N THR A 236 -2.68 -7.47 -3.20
CA THR A 236 -2.57 -7.48 -4.67
C THR A 236 -3.72 -6.70 -5.30
N PRO A 237 -3.55 -5.98 -6.43
CA PRO A 237 -4.66 -5.41 -7.17
C PRO A 237 -5.71 -6.48 -7.53
N GLN A 238 -7.00 -6.13 -7.52
CA GLN A 238 -8.11 -7.02 -7.88
C GLN A 238 -8.49 -6.93 -9.36
N SER A 239 -7.47 -6.80 -10.21
CA SER A 239 -7.64 -6.60 -11.64
C SER A 239 -6.81 -7.62 -12.41
N LYS A 240 -6.60 -7.36 -13.70
CA LYS A 240 -5.72 -8.15 -14.56
C LYS A 240 -4.28 -8.25 -14.02
N SER A 241 -3.86 -7.31 -13.18
CA SER A 241 -2.54 -7.32 -12.53
C SER A 241 -2.53 -8.07 -11.19
N SER A 242 -3.60 -8.79 -10.85
CA SER A 242 -3.64 -9.64 -9.66
C SER A 242 -2.53 -10.67 -9.70
N GLY A 243 -1.82 -10.85 -8.59
CA GLY A 243 -0.66 -11.73 -8.56
C GLY A 243 0.64 -11.07 -9.02
N LYS A 244 0.57 -10.20 -10.02
CA LYS A 244 1.73 -9.52 -10.61
C LYS A 244 2.24 -8.36 -9.77
N VAL A 245 1.35 -7.67 -9.06
CA VAL A 245 1.73 -6.52 -8.24
C VAL A 245 1.55 -6.87 -6.76
N ARG A 246 2.56 -6.53 -5.96
CA ARG A 246 2.68 -6.78 -4.52
C ARG A 246 3.03 -5.50 -3.79
N ALA A 247 3.09 -5.56 -2.47
CA ALA A 247 3.60 -4.47 -1.64
C ALA A 247 4.76 -4.98 -0.79
N LEU A 248 5.69 -4.11 -0.43
CA LEU A 248 6.74 -4.37 0.54
C LEU A 248 6.16 -4.40 1.97
N THR A 249 6.67 -5.30 2.79
CA THR A 249 6.36 -5.33 4.24
C THR A 249 6.97 -4.13 4.95
N ILE A 250 6.52 -3.86 6.18
CA ILE A 250 7.07 -2.76 6.96
C ILE A 250 8.56 -2.97 7.28
N GLY A 251 9.36 -1.91 7.12
CA GLY A 251 10.81 -1.94 7.34
C GLY A 251 11.61 -2.61 6.21
N ALA A 252 10.95 -3.17 5.20
CA ALA A 252 11.64 -3.55 3.97
C ALA A 252 12.13 -2.31 3.22
N SER A 253 13.32 -2.42 2.66
CA SER A 253 14.00 -1.39 1.90
C SER A 253 14.75 -2.00 0.73
N VAL A 254 14.99 -1.19 -0.29
CA VAL A 254 15.81 -1.60 -1.44
C VAL A 254 17.23 -1.13 -1.18
N ARG A 255 18.18 -2.06 -1.07
CA ARG A 255 19.58 -1.72 -0.82
C ARG A 255 20.14 -0.95 -2.01
N ILE A 256 20.83 0.16 -1.74
CA ILE A 256 21.65 0.86 -2.74
C ILE A 256 23.08 0.88 -2.22
N MET A 257 24.01 0.23 -2.90
CA MET A 257 25.40 0.20 -2.42
C MET A 257 25.96 1.61 -2.20
N THR A 258 26.40 1.89 -0.96
CA THR A 258 27.03 3.17 -0.58
C THR A 258 28.43 2.94 -0.05
N LYS A 259 29.22 4.02 0.09
CA LYS A 259 30.49 3.97 0.80
C LYS A 259 30.35 3.36 2.20
N ARG A 260 29.29 3.74 2.94
CA ARG A 260 29.02 3.18 4.27
C ARG A 260 28.79 1.66 4.22
N THR A 261 28.05 1.17 3.23
CA THR A 261 27.85 -0.28 3.00
C THR A 261 29.19 -1.00 2.82
N ILE A 262 30.12 -0.42 2.04
CA ILE A 262 31.46 -0.96 1.80
C ILE A 262 32.30 -0.93 3.07
N ASP A 263 32.26 0.17 3.83
CA ASP A 263 33.01 0.28 5.09
C ASP A 263 32.55 -0.77 6.12
N ILE A 264 31.23 -1.00 6.22
CA ILE A 264 30.67 -2.08 7.07
C ILE A 264 31.17 -3.45 6.58
N ALA A 265 31.16 -3.70 5.27
CA ALA A 265 31.65 -4.97 4.74
C ALA A 265 33.14 -5.19 5.03
N CYS A 266 33.96 -4.15 4.89
CA CYS A 266 35.39 -4.21 5.21
C CYS A 266 35.61 -4.53 6.69
N ASP A 267 34.84 -3.88 7.58
CA ASP A 267 34.92 -4.17 9.01
C ASP A 267 34.48 -5.60 9.35
N ILE A 268 33.41 -6.12 8.72
CA ILE A 268 33.01 -7.52 8.88
C ILE A 268 34.14 -8.44 8.44
N LEU A 269 34.73 -8.21 7.26
CA LEU A 269 35.82 -9.03 6.73
C LEU A 269 37.12 -8.94 7.55
N SER A 270 37.34 -7.85 8.27
CA SER A 270 38.57 -7.63 9.06
C SER A 270 38.79 -8.68 10.17
N VAL A 271 37.74 -9.41 10.58
CA VAL A 271 37.85 -10.48 11.59
C VAL A 271 38.60 -11.72 11.06
N LEU A 272 38.77 -11.82 9.75
CA LEU A 272 39.55 -12.86 9.11
C LEU A 272 41.03 -12.65 9.42
N ARG A 273 41.55 -13.42 10.38
CA ARG A 273 42.98 -13.47 10.66
C ARG A 273 43.65 -14.43 9.67
N PHE A 274 44.36 -13.88 8.71
CA PHE A 274 45.21 -14.64 7.79
C PHE A 274 46.50 -15.11 8.49
N GLY A 275 46.36 -15.92 9.54
CA GLY A 275 47.48 -16.55 10.25
C GLY A 275 47.53 -18.07 10.01
N ASN A 276 48.68 -18.70 10.27
CA ASN A 276 49.01 -20.12 10.10
C ASN A 276 48.18 -21.11 10.95
N GLY A 277 46.88 -20.88 11.10
CA GLY A 277 45.98 -21.73 11.88
C GLY A 277 45.90 -23.16 11.32
N ILE A 278 45.97 -24.13 12.25
CA ILE A 278 46.05 -25.59 12.05
C ILE A 278 44.71 -26.20 11.57
N GLY A 279 43.84 -25.46 10.86
CA GLY A 279 42.52 -25.92 10.43
C GLY A 279 42.42 -26.21 8.92
N ARG A 280 41.59 -27.19 8.53
CA ARG A 280 41.24 -27.41 7.12
C ARG A 280 40.47 -26.19 6.61
N ARG A 281 41.07 -25.43 5.69
CA ARG A 281 40.45 -24.25 5.05
C ARG A 281 39.64 -24.68 3.83
N ASP A 282 38.47 -25.25 4.06
CA ASP A 282 37.60 -25.77 3.01
C ASP A 282 36.35 -24.92 2.75
N TRP A 283 36.15 -23.85 3.51
CA TRP A 283 35.10 -22.86 3.26
C TRP A 283 35.58 -21.77 2.32
N VAL A 284 34.71 -21.36 1.39
CA VAL A 284 34.95 -20.24 0.47
C VAL A 284 34.20 -19.03 1.01
N VAL A 285 34.90 -17.92 1.29
CA VAL A 285 34.29 -16.62 1.60
C VAL A 285 34.37 -15.72 0.38
N ARG A 286 33.24 -15.13 -0.02
CA ARG A 286 33.12 -14.21 -1.16
C ARG A 286 32.55 -12.85 -0.76
N CYS A 287 33.04 -11.77 -1.35
CA CYS A 287 32.53 -10.40 -1.21
C CYS A 287 33.03 -9.53 -2.37
N MET A 288 32.18 -9.03 -3.28
CA MET A 288 32.58 -8.10 -4.37
C MET A 288 33.93 -8.43 -5.07
N GLY A 289 34.02 -9.57 -5.75
CA GLY A 289 35.26 -10.01 -6.42
C GLY A 289 36.37 -10.52 -5.48
N PHE A 290 36.33 -10.21 -4.19
CA PHE A 290 37.17 -10.86 -3.19
C PHE A 290 36.69 -12.30 -2.94
N CYS A 291 37.62 -13.23 -2.93
CA CYS A 291 37.39 -14.65 -2.67
C CYS A 291 38.58 -15.23 -1.89
N CYS A 292 38.33 -15.93 -0.80
CA CYS A 292 39.38 -16.61 -0.03
C CYS A 292 38.89 -17.93 0.58
N THR A 293 39.83 -18.78 1.00
CA THR A 293 39.50 -19.98 1.78
C THR A 293 39.74 -19.78 3.27
N VAL A 294 38.77 -20.20 4.08
CA VAL A 294 38.80 -20.05 5.54
C VAL A 294 38.35 -21.35 6.23
N ALA A 295 38.53 -21.42 7.54
CA ALA A 295 37.92 -22.47 8.35
C ALA A 295 36.51 -22.05 8.80
N GLU A 296 35.65 -23.03 9.13
CA GLU A 296 34.28 -22.76 9.61
C GLU A 296 34.24 -21.78 10.79
N ARG A 297 35.19 -21.90 11.73
CA ARG A 297 35.30 -20.99 12.88
C ARG A 297 35.42 -19.52 12.49
N ASP A 298 36.02 -19.24 11.34
CA ASP A 298 36.19 -17.88 10.84
C ASP A 298 34.91 -17.39 10.15
N VAL A 299 34.15 -18.28 9.50
CA VAL A 299 32.77 -18.00 9.06
C VAL A 299 31.87 -17.64 10.24
N ARG A 300 31.97 -18.36 11.36
CA ARG A 300 31.23 -18.03 12.59
C ARG A 300 31.58 -16.63 13.12
N LYS A 301 32.87 -16.26 13.12
CA LYS A 301 33.29 -14.89 13.49
C LYS A 301 32.74 -13.83 12.54
N LEU A 302 32.72 -14.10 11.24
CA LEU A 302 32.10 -13.20 10.26
C LEU A 302 30.62 -12.98 10.56
N VAL A 303 29.89 -14.06 10.80
CA VAL A 303 28.46 -14.04 11.16
C VAL A 303 28.25 -13.29 12.48
N ASP A 304 29.07 -13.55 13.50
CA ASP A 304 28.99 -12.85 14.79
C ASP A 304 29.27 -11.35 14.64
N ARG A 305 30.23 -10.96 13.80
CA ARG A 305 30.50 -9.54 13.52
C ARG A 305 29.34 -8.89 12.76
N TRP A 306 28.80 -9.57 11.76
CA TRP A 306 27.66 -9.09 10.98
C TRP A 306 26.42 -8.81 11.85
N LYS A 307 26.12 -9.66 12.84
CA LYS A 307 25.00 -9.45 13.78
C LYS A 307 25.07 -8.14 14.57
N THR A 308 26.27 -7.58 14.75
CA THR A 308 26.45 -6.36 15.53
C THR A 308 25.98 -5.10 14.79
N TYR A 309 25.70 -5.22 13.49
CA TYR A 309 25.18 -4.13 12.68
C TYR A 309 23.65 -4.19 12.60
N CYS A 310 23.02 -3.01 12.62
CA CYS A 310 21.58 -2.83 12.45
C CYS A 310 21.35 -1.51 11.70
N GLU A 311 21.96 -1.39 10.52
CA GLU A 311 21.88 -0.16 9.72
C GLU A 311 21.05 -0.39 8.46
N PRO A 312 20.16 0.56 8.11
CA PRO A 312 19.52 0.54 6.81
C PRO A 312 20.65 0.59 5.77
N ASN A 313 20.62 -0.30 4.78
CA ASN A 313 21.62 -0.41 3.71
C ASN A 313 22.93 -1.17 4.03
N MET A 314 22.98 -1.96 5.11
CA MET A 314 24.13 -2.82 5.41
C MET A 314 24.24 -4.05 4.46
N PRO A 315 25.43 -4.67 4.32
CA PRO A 315 25.60 -5.94 3.62
C PRO A 315 24.80 -7.08 4.28
N THR A 316 24.36 -8.05 3.47
CA THR A 316 23.71 -9.28 3.95
C THR A 316 24.68 -10.45 3.92
N MET A 317 24.61 -11.33 4.92
CA MET A 317 25.47 -12.52 5.02
C MET A 317 24.69 -13.74 4.57
N HIS A 318 25.24 -14.55 3.66
CA HIS A 318 24.65 -15.80 3.20
C HIS A 318 25.61 -16.95 3.50
N VAL A 319 25.19 -17.93 4.30
CA VAL A 319 26.01 -19.10 4.65
C VAL A 319 25.36 -20.36 4.09
N PHE A 320 26.08 -21.12 3.28
CA PHE A 320 25.64 -22.39 2.71
C PHE A 320 26.56 -23.49 3.22
N LYS A 321 26.10 -24.21 4.24
CA LYS A 321 26.87 -25.21 4.99
C LYS A 321 27.29 -26.38 4.13
N ASP A 322 26.36 -26.92 3.36
CA ASP A 322 26.62 -28.08 2.49
C ASP A 322 27.62 -27.74 1.38
N ALA A 323 27.51 -26.55 0.80
CA ALA A 323 28.43 -26.05 -0.22
C ALA A 323 29.75 -25.52 0.38
N LYS A 324 29.83 -25.32 1.70
CA LYS A 324 30.91 -24.63 2.40
C LYS A 324 31.22 -23.29 1.75
N VAL A 325 30.20 -22.47 1.56
CA VAL A 325 30.30 -21.13 0.98
C VAL A 325 29.71 -20.13 1.96
N ALA A 326 30.41 -19.02 2.19
CA ALA A 326 29.88 -17.84 2.85
C ALA A 326 30.03 -16.66 1.89
N ASN A 327 28.97 -15.87 1.71
CA ASN A 327 28.98 -14.71 0.84
C ASN A 327 28.48 -13.50 1.59
N LEU A 328 29.26 -12.42 1.56
CA LEU A 328 28.85 -11.11 2.01
C LEU A 328 28.33 -10.33 0.80
N SER A 329 27.00 -10.21 0.71
CA SER A 329 26.31 -9.60 -0.43
C SER A 329 26.19 -8.09 -0.23
N LEU A 330 26.70 -7.33 -1.20
CA LEU A 330 26.60 -5.87 -1.28
C LEU A 330 25.76 -5.40 -2.49
N ALA A 331 25.14 -6.33 -3.23
CA ALA A 331 24.44 -6.02 -4.45
C ALA A 331 23.33 -4.97 -4.24
N THR A 332 23.33 -3.93 -5.08
CA THR A 332 22.22 -2.96 -5.19
C THR A 332 20.95 -3.65 -5.68
N GLY A 333 19.80 -3.12 -5.32
CA GLY A 333 18.49 -3.64 -5.69
C GLY A 333 17.99 -4.75 -4.76
N VAL A 334 18.85 -5.34 -3.92
CA VAL A 334 18.41 -6.40 -2.98
C VAL A 334 17.41 -5.82 -1.98
N ILE A 335 16.26 -6.48 -1.85
CA ILE A 335 15.28 -6.16 -0.82
C ILE A 335 15.81 -6.67 0.52
N ILE A 336 16.12 -5.75 1.41
CA ILE A 336 16.61 -6.02 2.76
C ILE A 336 15.62 -5.48 3.79
N ARG A 337 15.62 -6.06 4.98
CA ARG A 337 14.88 -5.53 6.13
C ARG A 337 15.58 -5.89 7.43
N PRO A 338 15.41 -5.15 8.52
CA PRO A 338 15.80 -5.63 9.83
C PRO A 338 15.02 -6.91 10.17
N MET A 339 15.64 -7.77 10.96
CA MET A 339 15.05 -8.99 11.52
C MET A 339 13.65 -8.75 12.09
N ARG A 340 13.48 -7.66 12.84
CA ARG A 340 12.19 -7.28 13.41
C ARG A 340 12.04 -5.76 13.41
N THR A 341 10.86 -5.29 13.02
CA THR A 341 10.46 -3.88 13.06
C THR A 341 9.24 -3.75 13.95
N VAL A 342 9.37 -3.07 15.09
CA VAL A 342 8.24 -2.83 16.00
C VAL A 342 8.03 -1.34 16.20
N VAL A 343 6.79 -0.96 16.55
CA VAL A 343 6.46 0.41 16.93
C VAL A 343 6.35 0.46 18.45
N GLU A 344 7.30 1.14 19.09
CA GLU A 344 7.38 1.30 20.54
C GLU A 344 7.53 2.78 20.89
N SER A 345 6.76 3.28 21.87
CA SER A 345 6.92 4.63 22.44
C SER A 345 7.05 5.73 21.37
N ASP A 346 6.14 5.76 20.40
CA ASP A 346 6.10 6.75 19.31
C ASP A 346 7.34 6.78 18.40
N LYS A 347 8.02 5.65 18.24
CA LYS A 347 9.09 5.46 17.25
C LYS A 347 9.11 4.03 16.71
N PHE A 348 9.76 3.90 15.56
CA PHE A 348 10.17 2.59 15.07
C PHE A 348 11.40 2.13 15.82
N VAL A 349 11.35 0.89 16.28
CA VAL A 349 12.49 0.18 16.88
C VAL A 349 12.80 -0.99 15.96
N VAL A 350 14.01 -0.96 15.41
CA VAL A 350 14.58 -2.05 14.64
C VAL A 350 15.38 -2.94 15.59
N GLN A 351 15.20 -4.25 15.49
CA GLN A 351 15.91 -5.24 16.30
C GLN A 351 16.59 -6.25 15.39
N GLY A 352 17.86 -6.54 15.68
CA GLY A 352 18.68 -7.50 14.94
C GLY A 352 19.24 -6.98 13.60
N PRO A 353 20.11 -7.76 12.94
CA PRO A 353 20.74 -7.35 11.68
C PRO A 353 19.73 -7.21 10.53
N CYS A 354 20.12 -6.50 9.47
CA CYS A 354 19.35 -6.52 8.24
C CYS A 354 19.63 -7.80 7.46
N VAL A 355 18.56 -8.46 7.03
CA VAL A 355 18.52 -9.71 6.30
C VAL A 355 17.85 -9.50 4.95
N ASP A 356 18.14 -10.38 3.99
CA ASP A 356 17.38 -10.55 2.75
C ASP A 356 16.73 -11.93 2.69
N SER A 357 15.99 -12.21 1.60
CA SER A 357 15.28 -13.47 1.45
C SER A 357 16.19 -14.70 1.43
N VAL A 358 17.45 -14.57 0.99
CA VAL A 358 18.42 -15.68 1.02
C VAL A 358 18.87 -15.95 2.44
N SER A 359 19.22 -14.88 3.17
CA SER A 359 19.62 -14.96 4.57
C SER A 359 18.58 -15.72 5.40
N VAL A 360 17.29 -15.47 5.16
CA VAL A 360 16.18 -16.04 5.93
C VAL A 360 15.74 -17.43 5.45
N HIS A 361 15.50 -17.60 4.15
CA HIS A 361 14.76 -18.77 3.65
C HIS A 361 15.62 -19.81 2.94
N ASN A 362 16.80 -19.39 2.44
CA ASN A 362 17.53 -20.16 1.44
C ASN A 362 18.99 -20.40 1.80
N SER A 363 19.37 -20.16 3.05
CA SER A 363 20.73 -20.34 3.56
C SER A 363 20.71 -20.75 5.04
N ASP A 364 21.82 -21.27 5.52
CA ASP A 364 22.06 -21.63 6.92
C ASP A 364 22.45 -20.42 7.79
N THR A 365 22.32 -19.19 7.26
CA THR A 365 22.75 -17.96 7.94
C THR A 365 22.09 -17.81 9.30
N MET A 366 20.78 -18.04 9.39
CA MET A 366 20.03 -17.91 10.65
C MET A 366 20.48 -18.95 11.70
N GLU A 367 20.73 -20.19 11.28
CA GLU A 367 21.28 -21.26 12.14
C GLU A 367 22.68 -20.87 12.65
N PHE A 368 23.59 -20.48 11.75
CA PHE A 368 24.92 -19.99 12.13
C PHE A 368 24.85 -18.77 13.04
N ALA A 369 23.81 -17.96 12.84
CA ALA A 369 23.59 -16.77 13.62
C ALA A 369 22.98 -17.05 15.00
N ASN A 370 22.46 -18.26 15.24
CA ASN A 370 21.59 -18.56 16.38
C ASN A 370 20.46 -17.51 16.53
N LEU A 371 19.85 -17.15 15.40
CA LEU A 371 18.75 -16.22 15.31
C LEU A 371 17.53 -16.94 14.71
N SER A 372 16.33 -16.48 15.07
CA SER A 372 15.08 -16.93 14.48
C SER A 372 14.36 -15.74 13.83
N PHE A 373 13.96 -15.91 12.56
CA PHE A 373 13.10 -14.93 11.91
C PHE A 373 11.68 -15.04 12.47
N PRO A 374 10.99 -13.91 12.76
CA PRO A 374 9.64 -13.97 13.31
C PRO A 374 8.72 -14.78 12.41
N SER A 375 7.95 -15.72 12.97
CA SER A 375 6.97 -16.47 12.19
C SER A 375 5.68 -15.67 12.03
N ARG A 376 4.94 -15.92 10.94
CA ARG A 376 3.69 -15.20 10.64
C ARG A 376 2.61 -15.44 11.70
N GLU A 377 2.59 -16.61 12.30
CA GLU A 377 1.61 -17.01 13.32
C GLU A 377 1.86 -16.28 14.65
N MET A 378 3.13 -16.02 14.97
CA MET A 378 3.54 -15.38 16.21
C MET A 378 3.55 -13.86 16.11
N GLU A 379 4.07 -13.32 14.99
CA GLU A 379 4.22 -11.87 14.75
C GLU A 379 3.73 -11.49 13.34
N PRO A 380 2.41 -11.59 13.06
CA PRO A 380 1.84 -11.30 11.76
C PRO A 380 2.14 -9.88 11.27
N GLU A 381 2.36 -8.91 12.16
CA GLU A 381 2.71 -7.54 11.80
C GLU A 381 4.00 -7.43 10.98
N GLN A 382 4.93 -8.38 11.14
CA GLN A 382 6.16 -8.40 10.34
C GLN A 382 5.88 -8.75 8.87
N TYR A 383 4.71 -9.28 8.55
CA TYR A 383 4.34 -9.74 7.21
C TYR A 383 3.38 -8.80 6.49
N PHE A 384 2.99 -7.70 7.12
CA PHE A 384 2.05 -6.74 6.56
C PHE A 384 2.77 -5.48 6.08
N ASN A 385 2.24 -4.87 5.02
CA ASN A 385 2.62 -3.53 4.61
C ASN A 385 2.10 -2.48 5.62
N ALA A 386 2.67 -1.29 5.55
CA ALA A 386 2.34 -0.18 6.45
C ALA A 386 0.84 0.18 6.46
N ALA A 387 0.16 0.14 5.31
CA ALA A 387 -1.26 0.47 5.24
C ALA A 387 -2.13 -0.58 5.98
N ILE A 388 -1.83 -1.87 5.81
CA ILE A 388 -2.54 -2.94 6.55
C ILE A 388 -2.32 -2.80 8.06
N LEU A 389 -1.12 -2.41 8.48
CA LEU A 389 -0.81 -2.21 9.90
C LEU A 389 -1.55 -1.04 10.54
N THR A 390 -2.22 -0.19 9.76
CA THR A 390 -3.15 0.82 10.31
C THR A 390 -4.52 0.26 10.64
N ILE A 391 -4.85 -0.96 10.18
CA ILE A 391 -6.14 -1.63 10.38
C ILE A 391 -6.09 -2.37 11.72
N PRO A 392 -6.87 -1.96 12.74
CA PRO A 392 -6.97 -2.72 13.98
C PRO A 392 -7.48 -4.14 13.70
N PHE A 393 -6.96 -5.15 14.39
CA PHE A 393 -7.40 -6.54 14.24
C PHE A 393 -7.24 -7.12 12.83
N ALA A 394 -6.29 -6.63 12.03
CA ALA A 394 -5.97 -7.14 10.71
C ALA A 394 -5.75 -8.67 10.70
N ALA A 395 -5.02 -9.19 11.69
CA ALA A 395 -4.71 -10.63 11.81
C ALA A 395 -5.94 -11.55 12.01
N TRP A 396 -7.10 -11.01 12.42
CA TRP A 396 -8.35 -11.76 12.60
C TRP A 396 -9.30 -11.63 11.41
N THR A 397 -8.84 -11.01 10.33
CA THR A 397 -9.60 -10.81 9.10
C THR A 397 -9.21 -11.90 8.11
N ALA A 398 -10.16 -12.70 7.64
CA ALA A 398 -9.84 -13.78 6.71
C ALA A 398 -9.47 -13.24 5.31
N ASP A 399 -8.53 -13.87 4.63
CA ASP A 399 -8.29 -13.58 3.22
C ASP A 399 -9.52 -13.96 2.37
N PRO A 400 -9.86 -13.19 1.30
CA PRO A 400 -9.14 -12.04 0.73
C PRO A 400 -9.59 -10.68 1.30
N ARG A 401 -10.26 -10.64 2.46
CA ARG A 401 -10.90 -9.41 2.98
C ARG A 401 -9.91 -8.33 3.36
N LEU A 402 -8.73 -8.70 3.83
CA LEU A 402 -7.72 -7.71 4.20
C LEU A 402 -7.22 -6.94 2.97
N ASN A 403 -7.02 -7.63 1.84
CA ASN A 403 -6.71 -7.00 0.55
C ASN A 403 -7.81 -6.02 0.12
N LEU A 404 -9.07 -6.47 0.18
CA LEU A 404 -10.24 -5.62 -0.09
C LEU A 404 -10.26 -4.37 0.80
N GLY A 405 -9.95 -4.55 2.09
CA GLY A 405 -9.90 -3.48 3.08
C GLY A 405 -8.86 -2.42 2.74
N MET A 406 -7.66 -2.84 2.35
CA MET A 406 -6.62 -1.93 1.89
C MET A 406 -7.03 -1.15 0.63
N GLN A 407 -7.66 -1.81 -0.35
CA GLN A 407 -8.19 -1.12 -1.53
C GLN A 407 -9.30 -0.13 -1.19
N MET A 408 -10.14 -0.45 -0.19
CA MET A 408 -11.18 0.46 0.30
C MET A 408 -10.58 1.66 1.03
N LEU A 409 -9.54 1.48 1.83
CA LEU A 409 -8.85 2.60 2.51
C LEU A 409 -8.27 3.58 1.50
N ARG A 410 -7.68 3.09 0.40
CA ARG A 410 -7.22 3.93 -0.72
C ARG A 410 -8.35 4.66 -1.44
N GLN A 411 -9.55 4.09 -1.44
CA GLN A 411 -10.75 4.69 -2.03
C GLN A 411 -11.54 5.55 -1.03
N GLY A 412 -11.23 5.46 0.26
CA GLY A 412 -11.86 6.22 1.31
C GLY A 412 -11.57 7.69 1.12
N MET A 413 -12.61 8.51 1.00
CA MET A 413 -12.45 9.95 1.00
C MET A 413 -11.79 10.37 2.31
N SER A 414 -10.82 11.28 2.25
CA SER A 414 -10.13 11.80 3.42
C SER A 414 -10.14 13.33 3.45
N LEU A 415 -9.76 13.95 4.57
CA LEU A 415 -9.48 15.41 4.61
C LEU A 415 -8.35 15.79 3.65
N SER A 416 -7.47 14.82 3.33
CA SER A 416 -6.41 14.99 2.35
C SER A 416 -6.96 14.77 0.95
N ARG A 417 -6.52 15.62 0.02
CA ARG A 417 -6.80 15.47 -1.41
C ARG A 417 -6.35 14.10 -1.88
N ILE A 418 -7.20 13.43 -2.65
CA ILE A 418 -6.85 12.24 -3.43
C ILE A 418 -6.95 12.63 -4.89
N SER A 419 -5.84 12.54 -5.64
CA SER A 419 -5.81 12.83 -7.08
C SER A 419 -6.30 11.69 -7.94
N GLY A 420 -6.81 12.09 -9.09
CA GLY A 420 -7.29 11.31 -10.22
C GLY A 420 -8.06 12.25 -11.16
N ASP A 421 -8.97 11.70 -11.97
CA ASP A 421 -9.87 12.49 -12.83
C ASP A 421 -10.73 13.51 -12.04
N ALA A 422 -10.99 13.21 -10.77
CA ALA A 422 -11.59 14.12 -9.80
C ALA A 422 -10.81 14.08 -8.49
N THR A 423 -10.55 15.27 -7.92
CA THR A 423 -9.97 15.41 -6.59
C THR A 423 -11.08 15.59 -5.57
N ILE A 424 -11.31 14.62 -4.69
CA ILE A 424 -12.40 14.66 -3.69
C ILE A 424 -11.83 14.64 -2.27
N VAL A 425 -12.44 15.42 -1.37
CA VAL A 425 -12.17 15.46 0.06
C VAL A 425 -13.46 15.29 0.87
N SER A 426 -13.34 14.62 2.02
CA SER A 426 -14.41 14.50 3.01
C SER A 426 -14.33 15.63 4.03
N HIS A 427 -15.47 16.08 4.57
CA HIS A 427 -15.55 17.12 5.60
C HIS A 427 -15.95 16.59 6.99
N GLY A 428 -16.43 15.35 7.08
CA GLY A 428 -17.00 14.80 8.32
C GLY A 428 -16.11 13.79 9.05
N GLU A 429 -14.83 13.72 8.70
CA GLU A 429 -13.91 12.71 9.25
C GLU A 429 -13.67 12.87 10.74
N VAL A 430 -13.52 11.74 11.45
CA VAL A 430 -13.19 11.73 12.87
C VAL A 430 -12.01 10.80 13.16
N GLU A 431 -11.23 11.14 14.18
CA GLU A 431 -10.14 10.31 14.68
C GLU A 431 -10.63 8.87 14.99
N PRO A 432 -9.87 7.83 14.60
CA PRO A 432 -10.14 6.46 15.03
C PRO A 432 -10.12 6.34 16.56
N LEU A 433 -11.17 5.76 17.12
CA LEU A 433 -11.26 5.53 18.57
C LEU A 433 -10.40 4.34 19.01
N VAL A 434 -10.22 3.38 18.10
CA VAL A 434 -9.31 2.26 18.28
C VAL A 434 -8.21 2.40 17.24
N LYS A 435 -6.96 2.37 17.72
CA LYS A 435 -5.76 2.59 16.92
C LYS A 435 -4.83 1.40 17.04
N THR A 436 -4.07 1.14 15.99
CA THR A 436 -2.84 0.32 16.10
C THR A 436 -1.70 1.21 16.57
N PRO A 437 -0.58 0.65 17.07
CA PRO A 437 0.61 1.43 17.41
C PRO A 437 1.08 2.30 16.24
N LEU A 438 0.97 1.78 15.01
CA LEU A 438 1.33 2.53 13.82
C LEU A 438 0.37 3.70 13.55
N THR A 439 -0.94 3.49 13.66
CA THR A 439 -1.92 4.57 13.51
C THR A 439 -1.70 5.67 14.54
N ASP A 440 -1.46 5.29 15.80
CA ASP A 440 -1.21 6.26 16.88
C ASP A 440 0.08 7.06 16.63
N LEU A 441 1.15 6.39 16.20
CA LEU A 441 2.40 7.04 15.78
C LEU A 441 2.17 8.05 14.65
N ILE A 442 1.47 7.64 13.59
CA ILE A 442 1.17 8.50 12.44
C ILE A 442 0.41 9.75 12.92
N MET A 443 -0.64 9.55 13.72
CA MET A 443 -1.45 10.65 14.24
C MET A 443 -0.64 11.58 15.15
N ALA A 444 0.18 11.02 16.05
CA ALA A 444 1.02 11.80 16.94
C ALA A 444 2.03 12.68 16.18
N LYS A 445 2.70 12.13 15.17
CA LYS A 445 3.66 12.88 14.33
C LYS A 445 2.98 13.86 13.38
N SER A 446 1.69 13.73 13.16
CA SER A 446 0.90 14.60 12.27
C SER A 446 0.22 15.75 12.99
N LYS A 447 0.31 15.87 14.33
CA LYS A 447 -0.37 16.92 15.12
C LYS A 447 -0.05 18.38 14.75
N GLY A 448 0.93 18.63 13.88
CA GLY A 448 1.21 19.95 13.28
C GLY A 448 1.04 20.03 11.76
N ALA A 449 0.90 18.89 11.08
CA ALA A 449 0.74 18.82 9.63
C ALA A 449 -0.75 18.63 9.32
N LYS A 450 -1.40 19.60 8.68
CA LYS A 450 -2.83 19.56 8.28
C LYS A 450 -3.18 18.43 7.28
N LEU A 451 -2.26 17.49 7.04
CA LEU A 451 -2.17 16.66 5.84
C LEU A 451 -2.39 15.17 6.07
N VAL A 452 -2.62 14.70 7.31
CA VAL A 452 -2.76 13.26 7.57
C VAL A 452 -4.00 12.98 8.39
N SER A 453 -5.03 12.45 7.72
CA SER A 453 -6.23 11.90 8.35
C SER A 453 -6.40 10.43 7.98
N VAL A 454 -6.91 9.65 8.93
CA VAL A 454 -7.38 8.29 8.68
C VAL A 454 -8.85 8.39 8.31
N PRO A 455 -9.30 7.84 7.16
CA PRO A 455 -10.64 8.12 6.70
C PRO A 455 -11.71 7.43 7.55
N GLY A 456 -12.89 8.03 7.57
CA GLY A 456 -14.10 7.42 8.13
C GLY A 456 -14.65 8.02 9.41
N VAL A 457 -15.84 7.52 9.79
CA VAL A 457 -16.70 8.03 10.86
C VAL A 457 -17.20 6.90 11.76
N GLN A 458 -17.52 7.20 13.01
CA GLN A 458 -17.96 6.19 13.98
C GLN A 458 -19.49 6.18 14.06
N LEU A 459 -20.10 5.06 13.67
CA LEU A 459 -21.56 4.92 13.60
C LEU A 459 -22.07 3.79 14.49
N VAL A 460 -23.21 4.01 15.14
CA VAL A 460 -23.94 2.91 15.79
C VAL A 460 -24.51 2.02 14.69
N THR A 461 -24.04 0.79 14.61
CA THR A 461 -24.39 -0.17 13.57
C THR A 461 -25.11 -1.36 14.18
N ALA A 462 -26.16 -1.84 13.53
CA ALA A 462 -26.84 -3.09 13.89
C ALA A 462 -26.89 -4.08 12.73
N PHE A 463 -26.83 -5.36 13.05
CA PHE A 463 -26.98 -6.44 12.09
C PHE A 463 -28.46 -6.86 12.02
N VAL A 464 -29.17 -6.34 11.02
CA VAL A 464 -30.62 -6.53 10.82
C VAL A 464 -30.88 -6.74 9.34
N ASN A 465 -31.62 -7.79 8.97
CA ASN A 465 -32.00 -8.04 7.58
C ASN A 465 -33.25 -7.24 7.21
N ARG A 466 -33.16 -6.51 6.10
CA ARG A 466 -34.26 -5.79 5.43
C ARG A 466 -34.20 -6.08 3.93
N SER A 467 -35.28 -5.81 3.22
CA SER A 467 -35.32 -6.01 1.76
C SER A 467 -34.24 -5.21 1.02
N MET A 468 -33.99 -3.96 1.44
CA MET A 468 -33.08 -3.04 0.76
C MET A 468 -31.63 -3.07 1.27
N ASN A 469 -31.29 -3.93 2.23
CA ASN A 469 -29.90 -4.11 2.69
C ASN A 469 -29.33 -5.51 2.45
N MET A 470 -29.96 -6.27 1.55
CA MET A 470 -29.46 -7.55 1.08
C MET A 470 -28.26 -7.33 0.13
N GLU A 471 -27.45 -8.37 -0.08
CA GLU A 471 -26.42 -8.41 -1.14
C GLU A 471 -25.47 -7.21 -1.16
N ASP A 472 -24.75 -6.96 -0.06
CA ASP A 472 -23.81 -5.82 0.04
C ASP A 472 -24.48 -4.44 -0.09
N ALA A 473 -25.76 -4.34 0.25
CA ALA A 473 -26.41 -3.07 0.53
C ALA A 473 -26.50 -2.79 2.05
N CYS A 474 -26.75 -1.54 2.39
CA CYS A 474 -26.98 -1.09 3.76
C CYS A 474 -28.16 -0.10 3.80
N SER A 475 -28.86 -0.05 4.92
CA SER A 475 -29.88 0.98 5.18
C SER A 475 -29.31 2.00 6.14
N VAL A 476 -29.45 3.29 5.82
CA VAL A 476 -28.87 4.39 6.61
C VAL A 476 -30.00 5.24 7.20
N SER A 477 -29.80 5.77 8.40
CA SER A 477 -30.70 6.79 8.95
C SER A 477 -30.70 8.02 8.06
N LYS A 478 -31.90 8.49 7.66
CA LYS A 478 -32.05 9.71 6.86
C LYS A 478 -31.45 10.92 7.58
N ASP A 479 -31.73 11.08 8.86
CA ASP A 479 -31.19 12.16 9.69
C ASP A 479 -29.65 12.16 9.70
N LEU A 480 -29.02 10.99 9.80
CA LEU A 480 -27.57 10.88 9.68
C LEU A 480 -27.10 11.28 8.28
N ALA A 481 -27.76 10.77 7.23
CA ALA A 481 -27.41 11.07 5.84
C ALA A 481 -27.50 12.57 5.53
N GLU A 482 -28.40 13.30 6.20
CA GLU A 482 -28.60 14.74 6.04
C GLU A 482 -27.80 15.62 7.03
N SER A 483 -27.13 15.01 8.02
CA SER A 483 -26.38 15.72 9.07
C SER A 483 -25.09 16.41 8.62
N GLY A 484 -24.63 16.15 7.39
CA GLY A 484 -23.33 16.63 6.91
C GLY A 484 -22.12 15.78 7.34
N ILE A 485 -22.32 14.71 8.13
CA ILE A 485 -21.22 13.80 8.53
C ILE A 485 -20.54 13.08 7.35
N PHE A 486 -21.23 13.01 6.22
CA PHE A 486 -20.73 12.47 4.95
C PHE A 486 -20.63 13.56 3.87
N ALA A 487 -20.56 14.82 4.28
CA ALA A 487 -20.35 15.91 3.36
C ALA A 487 -18.98 15.78 2.69
N TRP A 488 -18.93 16.04 1.40
CA TRP A 488 -17.71 15.99 0.60
C TRP A 488 -17.73 17.10 -0.44
N SER A 489 -16.55 17.51 -0.89
CA SER A 489 -16.41 18.38 -2.06
C SER A 489 -15.17 18.02 -2.86
N GLY A 490 -15.06 18.54 -4.06
CA GLY A 490 -13.97 18.20 -4.96
C GLY A 490 -13.94 19.02 -6.24
N TYR A 491 -12.98 18.70 -7.09
CA TYR A 491 -12.81 19.29 -8.41
C TYR A 491 -12.83 18.20 -9.47
N ILE A 492 -13.54 18.43 -10.57
CA ILE A 492 -13.57 17.58 -11.76
C ILE A 492 -12.86 18.32 -12.89
N ASN A 493 -11.90 17.65 -13.53
CA ASN A 493 -11.32 18.15 -14.78
C ASN A 493 -12.18 17.69 -15.96
N TYR A 494 -13.07 18.57 -16.43
CA TYR A 494 -14.05 18.28 -17.46
C TYR A 494 -13.56 18.73 -18.84
N PRO A 495 -13.40 17.83 -19.83
CA PRO A 495 -13.04 18.23 -21.20
C PRO A 495 -14.15 19.09 -21.82
N LEU A 496 -13.79 20.24 -22.38
CA LEU A 496 -14.75 21.13 -23.04
C LEU A 496 -14.99 20.70 -24.48
N PRO A 497 -16.23 20.83 -25.00
CA PRO A 497 -16.49 20.70 -26.43
C PRO A 497 -15.81 21.84 -27.20
N SER A 498 -15.70 21.71 -28.53
CA SER A 498 -15.05 22.72 -29.40
C SER A 498 -15.70 24.11 -29.30
N ASN A 499 -17.00 24.18 -28.97
CA ASN A 499 -17.70 25.43 -28.70
C ASN A 499 -18.50 25.28 -27.38
N PRO A 500 -17.88 25.54 -26.22
CA PRO A 500 -18.53 25.43 -24.93
C PRO A 500 -19.49 26.60 -24.64
N GLY A 501 -19.53 27.61 -25.53
CA GLY A 501 -20.15 28.90 -25.28
C GLY A 501 -19.34 29.75 -24.29
N PRO A 502 -19.87 30.90 -23.86
CA PRO A 502 -19.21 31.76 -22.88
C PRO A 502 -19.07 31.06 -21.53
N MET A 503 -17.85 31.16 -20.97
CA MET A 503 -17.46 30.58 -19.69
C MET A 503 -17.02 31.67 -18.72
N LYS A 504 -17.62 31.72 -17.53
CA LYS A 504 -17.29 32.67 -16.47
C LYS A 504 -17.06 31.91 -15.17
N ILE A 505 -15.94 32.15 -14.51
CA ILE A 505 -15.67 31.57 -13.18
C ILE A 505 -16.85 31.92 -12.24
N GLY A 506 -17.29 30.93 -11.46
CA GLY A 506 -18.48 31.03 -10.60
C GLY A 506 -19.79 30.66 -11.28
N MET A 507 -19.82 30.40 -12.59
CA MET A 507 -21.04 29.93 -13.26
C MET A 507 -21.44 28.54 -12.77
N LYS A 508 -22.75 28.30 -12.68
CA LYS A 508 -23.30 26.97 -12.45
C LYS A 508 -23.25 26.14 -13.73
N MET A 509 -23.01 24.86 -13.56
CA MET A 509 -22.82 23.93 -14.68
C MET A 509 -24.12 23.22 -15.06
N ILE A 510 -25.13 23.19 -14.16
CA ILE A 510 -26.43 22.56 -14.43
C ILE A 510 -27.13 23.10 -15.69
N ASP A 511 -26.89 24.37 -16.04
CA ASP A 511 -27.47 25.02 -17.22
C ASP A 511 -26.70 24.74 -18.52
N LYS A 512 -25.59 23.97 -18.45
CA LYS A 512 -24.80 23.60 -19.62
C LYS A 512 -25.23 22.24 -20.14
N ASP A 513 -25.72 22.24 -21.36
CA ASP A 513 -26.11 21.05 -22.11
C ASP A 513 -25.00 20.00 -22.19
N TRP A 514 -23.72 20.42 -22.21
CA TRP A 514 -22.57 19.52 -22.21
C TRP A 514 -22.11 19.07 -20.83
N TRP A 515 -22.63 19.62 -19.72
CA TRP A 515 -22.36 19.11 -18.37
C TRP A 515 -23.22 17.88 -18.08
N LYS A 516 -22.56 16.73 -17.92
CA LYS A 516 -23.23 15.42 -17.76
C LYS A 516 -23.19 14.77 -16.37
N PRO A 517 -22.32 15.16 -15.42
CA PRO A 517 -22.42 14.65 -14.05
C PRO A 517 -23.82 14.89 -13.48
N GLY A 518 -24.35 13.90 -12.73
CA GLY A 518 -25.65 14.01 -12.07
C GLY A 518 -25.62 14.88 -10.81
N ILE A 519 -24.66 15.80 -10.73
CA ILE A 519 -24.45 16.72 -9.62
C ILE A 519 -24.22 18.12 -10.18
N ASP A 520 -24.74 19.15 -9.50
CA ASP A 520 -24.43 20.53 -9.86
C ASP A 520 -22.95 20.83 -9.56
N GLY A 521 -22.39 21.76 -10.32
CA GLY A 521 -21.01 22.17 -10.22
C GLY A 521 -20.86 23.66 -10.44
N THR A 522 -19.79 24.23 -9.91
CA THR A 522 -19.42 25.64 -10.11
C THR A 522 -18.09 25.69 -10.83
N LEU A 523 -18.01 26.40 -11.96
CA LEU A 523 -16.76 26.56 -12.69
C LEU A 523 -15.75 27.29 -11.82
N ALA A 524 -14.63 26.64 -11.52
CA ALA A 524 -13.54 27.23 -10.74
C ALA A 524 -12.45 27.81 -11.65
N GLU A 525 -12.12 27.12 -12.75
CA GLU A 525 -11.04 27.51 -13.64
C GLU A 525 -11.27 26.95 -15.05
N VAL A 526 -10.67 27.58 -16.07
CA VAL A 526 -10.53 26.99 -17.41
C VAL A 526 -9.05 26.85 -17.71
N ARG A 527 -8.63 25.65 -18.07
CA ARG A 527 -7.23 25.31 -18.38
C ARG A 527 -7.13 24.85 -19.82
N MET A 528 -5.96 25.06 -20.41
CA MET A 528 -5.58 24.47 -21.68
C MET A 528 -4.53 23.40 -21.42
N SER A 529 -4.74 22.20 -21.96
CA SER A 529 -3.76 21.12 -21.89
C SER A 529 -2.56 21.41 -22.80
N LYS A 530 -1.48 20.64 -22.64
CA LYS A 530 -0.28 20.76 -23.52
C LYS A 530 -0.59 20.49 -25.00
N VAL A 531 -1.66 19.75 -25.30
CA VAL A 531 -2.10 19.44 -26.67
C VAL A 531 -3.11 20.45 -27.23
N GLY A 532 -3.40 21.52 -26.48
CA GLY A 532 -4.35 22.57 -26.89
C GLY A 532 -5.80 22.31 -26.50
N ASP A 533 -6.14 21.10 -26.05
CA ASP A 533 -7.49 20.79 -25.58
C ASP A 533 -7.84 21.62 -24.34
N SER A 534 -9.00 22.26 -24.36
CA SER A 534 -9.50 23.05 -23.23
C SER A 534 -10.28 22.18 -22.24
N HIS A 535 -10.07 22.41 -20.95
CA HIS A 535 -10.75 21.73 -19.87
C HIS A 535 -11.29 22.74 -18.85
N ALA A 536 -12.51 22.52 -18.36
CA ALA A 536 -13.06 23.21 -17.21
C ALA A 536 -12.69 22.46 -15.93
N VAL A 537 -12.14 23.17 -14.95
CA VAL A 537 -12.01 22.69 -13.58
C VAL A 537 -13.28 23.10 -12.86
N VAL A 538 -14.14 22.13 -12.53
CA VAL A 538 -15.44 22.37 -11.92
C VAL A 538 -15.43 21.90 -10.47
N HIS A 539 -15.76 22.79 -9.54
CA HIS A 539 -15.98 22.45 -8.15
C HIS A 539 -17.35 21.79 -7.97
N VAL A 540 -17.39 20.63 -7.32
CA VAL A 540 -18.60 19.86 -7.03
C VAL A 540 -18.61 19.47 -5.55
N GLY A 541 -19.78 19.17 -5.00
CA GLY A 541 -19.86 18.64 -3.64
C GLY A 541 -21.28 18.31 -3.23
N SER A 542 -21.40 17.51 -2.18
CA SER A 542 -22.67 17.18 -1.55
C SER A 542 -22.55 17.35 -0.04
N LYS A 543 -23.60 17.90 0.57
CA LYS A 543 -23.76 17.92 2.04
C LYS A 543 -24.46 16.66 2.58
N LYS A 544 -24.90 15.76 1.69
CA LYS A 544 -25.74 14.61 2.03
C LYS A 544 -25.19 13.31 1.46
N LEU A 545 -25.47 12.21 2.15
CA LEU A 545 -25.30 10.86 1.63
C LEU A 545 -26.55 10.42 0.85
N GLU A 546 -26.38 9.88 -0.35
CA GLU A 546 -27.49 9.51 -1.23
C GLU A 546 -27.63 8.00 -1.42
N VAL A 547 -28.81 7.56 -1.86
CA VAL A 547 -29.01 6.17 -2.30
C VAL A 547 -28.10 5.88 -3.50
N GLY A 548 -27.42 4.73 -3.49
CA GLY A 548 -26.43 4.35 -4.48
C GLY A 548 -24.99 4.66 -4.10
N ASP A 549 -24.76 5.58 -3.14
CA ASP A 549 -23.43 5.88 -2.65
C ASP A 549 -22.77 4.66 -2.01
N LYS A 550 -21.43 4.65 -2.02
CA LYS A 550 -20.66 3.52 -1.51
C LYS A 550 -20.05 3.84 -0.15
N LEU A 551 -20.37 3.00 0.82
CA LEU A 551 -19.71 2.95 2.12
C LEU A 551 -18.80 1.73 2.18
N GLY A 552 -17.89 1.70 3.15
CA GLY A 552 -17.05 0.53 3.39
C GLY A 552 -16.51 0.49 4.82
N VAL A 553 -15.75 -0.55 5.12
CA VAL A 553 -14.97 -0.67 6.36
C VAL A 553 -13.54 -1.08 6.02
N SER A 554 -12.61 -0.81 6.92
CA SER A 554 -11.18 -1.12 6.76
C SER A 554 -10.89 -2.63 6.59
N HIS A 555 -11.88 -3.48 6.83
CA HIS A 555 -11.82 -4.95 6.74
C HIS A 555 -12.45 -5.52 5.45
N GLY A 556 -12.59 -4.72 4.40
CA GLY A 556 -12.94 -5.24 3.07
C GLY A 556 -14.40 -5.63 2.88
N LEU A 557 -15.29 -4.98 3.61
CA LEU A 557 -16.73 -5.04 3.38
C LEU A 557 -17.20 -3.72 2.77
N LYS A 558 -17.78 -3.81 1.57
CA LYS A 558 -18.31 -2.69 0.80
C LYS A 558 -19.81 -2.69 0.90
N PHE A 559 -20.41 -1.52 1.00
CA PHE A 559 -21.86 -1.36 0.94
C PHE A 559 -22.27 -0.38 -0.13
N THR A 560 -23.45 -0.62 -0.67
CA THR A 560 -24.25 0.40 -1.38
C THR A 560 -25.32 0.89 -0.42
N VAL A 561 -25.54 2.20 -0.34
CA VAL A 561 -26.72 2.72 0.35
C VAL A 561 -27.95 2.30 -0.44
N GLY A 562 -28.75 1.38 0.11
CA GLY A 562 -29.93 0.84 -0.57
C GLY A 562 -31.21 1.62 -0.24
N GLU A 563 -31.32 2.15 0.97
CA GLU A 563 -32.42 3.01 1.39
C GLU A 563 -31.98 4.00 2.49
N LEU A 564 -32.70 5.13 2.58
CA LEU A 564 -32.61 6.08 3.68
C LEU A 564 -33.89 5.97 4.53
N ILE A 565 -33.75 5.58 5.80
CA ILE A 565 -34.88 5.31 6.68
C ILE A 565 -35.12 6.54 7.58
N PRO A 566 -36.33 7.13 7.60
CA PRO A 566 -36.67 8.17 8.57
C PRO A 566 -36.42 7.72 10.01
N LEU A 567 -35.96 8.60 10.89
CA LEU A 567 -35.62 8.21 12.26
C LEU A 567 -36.78 7.56 13.02
N ALA A 568 -38.02 7.98 12.74
CA ALA A 568 -39.23 7.40 13.33
C ALA A 568 -39.43 5.91 12.95
N ASP A 569 -39.00 5.52 11.75
CA ASP A 569 -39.15 4.17 11.19
C ASP A 569 -37.91 3.29 11.41
N MET A 570 -36.82 3.88 11.90
CA MET A 570 -35.61 3.13 12.21
C MET A 570 -35.91 2.16 13.38
N PRO A 571 -35.64 0.84 13.24
CA PRO A 571 -35.92 -0.11 14.29
C PRO A 571 -35.16 0.22 15.56
N ARG A 572 -35.79 -0.01 16.70
CA ARG A 572 -35.18 0.20 18.01
C ARG A 572 -34.74 -1.13 18.59
N ILE A 573 -33.68 -1.15 19.37
CA ILE A 573 -33.15 -2.35 20.00
C ILE A 573 -33.17 -2.12 21.50
N VAL A 574 -33.94 -2.91 22.24
CA VAL A 574 -33.94 -2.87 23.72
C VAL A 574 -32.84 -3.81 24.19
N ASN A 575 -31.74 -3.25 24.69
CA ASN A 575 -30.60 -4.02 25.16
C ASN A 575 -31.03 -4.98 26.28
N GLU A 576 -30.64 -6.25 26.17
CA GLU A 576 -31.08 -7.29 27.11
C GLU A 576 -30.51 -7.12 28.52
N THR A 577 -29.33 -6.54 28.64
CA THR A 577 -28.62 -6.42 29.92
C THR A 577 -28.96 -5.11 30.64
N THR A 578 -29.11 -4.02 29.90
CA THR A 578 -29.23 -2.66 30.45
C THR A 578 -30.64 -2.08 30.31
N GLY A 579 -31.49 -2.65 29.45
CA GLY A 579 -32.79 -2.08 29.10
C GLY A 579 -32.71 -0.82 28.24
N GLU A 580 -31.51 -0.37 27.85
CA GLU A 580 -31.30 0.81 27.01
C GLU A 580 -31.99 0.63 25.64
N VAL A 581 -32.73 1.65 25.20
CA VAL A 581 -33.30 1.70 23.85
C VAL A 581 -32.30 2.30 22.88
N VAL A 582 -31.70 1.47 22.04
CA VAL A 582 -30.74 1.87 21.02
C VAL A 582 -31.41 2.04 19.67
N VAL A 583 -31.17 3.16 19.00
CA VAL A 583 -31.61 3.40 17.62
C VAL A 583 -30.36 3.44 16.73
N PRO A 584 -30.10 2.47 15.84
CA PRO A 584 -28.88 2.44 15.04
C PRO A 584 -28.85 3.55 13.97
N ASN A 585 -27.64 3.92 13.56
CA ASN A 585 -27.37 4.83 12.44
C ASN A 585 -27.31 4.07 11.10
N LEU A 586 -26.84 2.82 11.14
CA LEU A 586 -26.60 1.96 9.98
C LEU A 586 -27.12 0.55 10.25
N LEU A 587 -27.84 -0.03 9.28
CA LEU A 587 -28.29 -1.41 9.30
C LEU A 587 -27.59 -2.23 8.21
N ILE A 588 -26.96 -3.33 8.62
CA ILE A 588 -26.25 -4.24 7.73
C ILE A 588 -26.90 -5.62 7.79
N SER A 589 -27.04 -6.31 6.66
CA SER A 589 -27.52 -7.69 6.66
C SER A 589 -26.60 -8.62 7.45
N THR A 590 -27.19 -9.53 8.23
CA THR A 590 -26.45 -10.59 8.95
C THR A 590 -25.74 -11.55 7.99
N LYS A 591 -26.14 -11.62 6.71
CA LYS A 591 -25.47 -12.41 5.67
C LYS A 591 -24.03 -11.96 5.43
N ASN A 592 -23.66 -10.73 5.82
CA ASN A 592 -22.28 -10.27 5.71
C ASN A 592 -21.36 -10.93 6.73
N LEU A 593 -21.87 -11.43 7.87
CA LEU A 593 -21.05 -12.02 8.93
C LEU A 593 -20.31 -13.29 8.50
N THR A 594 -20.83 -14.03 7.51
CA THR A 594 -20.22 -15.26 6.99
C THR A 594 -18.96 -15.01 6.14
N ARG A 595 -18.58 -13.74 5.93
CA ARG A 595 -17.53 -13.33 5.00
C ARG A 595 -16.13 -13.23 5.63
N GLY A 596 -15.93 -13.77 6.83
CA GLY A 596 -14.63 -13.74 7.52
C GLY A 596 -14.30 -12.39 8.20
N LEU A 597 -15.31 -11.71 8.74
CA LEU A 597 -15.21 -10.37 9.32
C LEU A 597 -14.74 -10.35 10.78
N GLY A 598 -13.89 -11.29 11.19
CA GLY A 598 -13.45 -11.41 12.58
C GLY A 598 -12.78 -10.13 13.09
N GLY A 599 -11.98 -9.47 12.24
CA GLY A 599 -11.39 -8.17 12.56
C GLY A 599 -12.43 -7.06 12.77
N THR A 600 -13.42 -6.93 11.87
CA THR A 600 -14.49 -5.93 12.00
C THR A 600 -15.26 -6.07 13.30
N ILE A 601 -15.61 -7.29 13.69
CA ILE A 601 -16.39 -7.55 14.90
C ILE A 601 -15.58 -7.24 16.16
N ARG A 602 -14.28 -7.56 16.17
CA ARG A 602 -13.38 -7.21 17.28
C ARG A 602 -13.13 -5.70 17.36
N GLU A 603 -12.96 -5.02 16.23
CA GLU A 603 -12.87 -3.55 16.19
C GLU A 603 -14.13 -2.92 16.78
N MET A 604 -15.30 -3.38 16.33
CA MET A 604 -16.59 -2.91 16.80
C MET A 604 -16.79 -3.18 18.30
N ALA A 605 -16.38 -4.35 18.80
CA ALA A 605 -16.42 -4.67 20.22
C ALA A 605 -15.48 -3.78 21.04
N ALA A 606 -14.24 -3.61 20.58
CA ALA A 606 -13.26 -2.75 21.22
C ALA A 606 -13.75 -1.30 21.33
N ILE A 607 -14.32 -0.73 20.26
CA ILE A 607 -14.86 0.63 20.28
C ILE A 607 -16.07 0.71 21.21
N THR A 608 -17.00 -0.26 21.14
CA THR A 608 -18.20 -0.28 21.98
C THR A 608 -17.85 -0.31 23.46
N ASN A 609 -16.83 -1.08 23.84
CA ASN A 609 -16.36 -1.22 25.22
C ASN A 609 -15.63 0.02 25.76
N LEU A 610 -15.33 1.03 24.93
CA LEU A 610 -14.80 2.32 25.42
C LEU A 610 -15.88 3.17 26.10
N PHE A 611 -17.16 2.81 25.96
CA PHE A 611 -18.28 3.57 26.48
C PHE A 611 -19.17 2.68 27.37
N PRO A 612 -19.73 3.22 28.45
CA PRO A 612 -20.65 2.47 29.31
C PRO A 612 -22.00 2.20 28.64
N SER A 613 -22.40 2.99 27.64
CA SER A 613 -23.64 2.81 26.87
C SER A 613 -23.58 3.51 25.51
N ILE A 614 -24.54 3.24 24.63
CA ILE A 614 -24.63 3.96 23.34
C ILE A 614 -25.04 5.42 23.55
N ALA A 615 -25.92 5.69 24.51
CA ALA A 615 -26.28 7.04 24.92
C ALA A 615 -25.04 7.83 25.39
N ALA A 616 -24.14 7.20 26.15
CA ALA A 616 -22.89 7.84 26.57
C ALA A 616 -21.99 8.18 25.37
N PHE A 617 -21.86 7.29 24.38
CA PHE A 617 -21.13 7.57 23.14
C PHE A 617 -21.71 8.75 22.36
N ARG A 618 -23.05 8.87 22.30
CA ARG A 618 -23.75 9.93 21.56
C ARG A 618 -23.68 11.28 22.24
N ASN A 619 -23.84 11.30 23.56
CA ASN A 619 -23.89 12.51 24.37
C ASN A 619 -22.50 12.96 24.84
N TRP A 620 -21.44 12.31 24.36
CA TRP A 620 -20.07 12.64 24.74
C TRP A 620 -19.70 14.03 24.20
N SER A 621 -19.64 15.02 25.08
CA SER A 621 -19.33 16.42 24.75
C SER A 621 -17.82 16.72 24.75
N GLY A 622 -17.00 15.87 25.36
CA GLY A 622 -15.55 16.02 25.43
C GLY A 622 -14.80 15.38 24.27
N HIS A 623 -13.47 15.31 24.38
CA HIS A 623 -12.68 14.47 23.50
C HIS A 623 -13.03 13.00 23.76
N LYS A 624 -13.45 12.26 22.73
CA LYS A 624 -13.82 10.86 22.88
C LYS A 624 -12.59 10.05 23.31
N PRO A 625 -12.71 9.11 24.25
CA PRO A 625 -11.60 8.27 24.64
C PRO A 625 -11.09 7.51 23.41
N THR A 626 -9.77 7.49 23.24
CA THR A 626 -9.11 6.67 22.22
C THR A 626 -8.21 5.64 22.90
N LYS A 627 -8.02 4.48 22.27
CA LYS A 627 -7.17 3.42 22.80
C LYS A 627 -6.34 2.76 21.72
N THR A 628 -5.05 2.61 22.00
CA THR A 628 -4.08 1.95 21.13
C THR A 628 -3.92 0.49 21.55
N TYR A 629 -4.11 -0.43 20.60
CA TYR A 629 -4.07 -1.87 20.82
C TYR A 629 -2.85 -2.48 20.13
N THR A 630 -1.85 -2.89 20.91
CA THR A 630 -0.75 -3.76 20.44
C THR A 630 -1.29 -5.13 20.02
N LEU A 631 -0.52 -5.94 19.26
CA LEU A 631 -0.97 -7.27 18.85
C LEU A 631 -1.45 -8.11 20.05
N GLU A 632 -0.68 -8.14 21.14
CA GLU A 632 -1.05 -8.90 22.34
C GLU A 632 -2.37 -8.42 22.95
N LYS A 633 -2.56 -7.10 23.07
CA LYS A 633 -3.85 -6.53 23.54
C LYS A 633 -4.99 -6.80 22.57
N GLN A 634 -4.72 -6.99 21.28
CA GLN A 634 -5.76 -7.35 20.31
C GLN A 634 -6.24 -8.79 20.53
N LYS A 635 -5.38 -9.72 20.97
CA LYS A 635 -5.75 -11.11 21.31
C LYS A 635 -6.75 -11.17 22.47
N GLU A 636 -6.65 -10.23 23.41
CA GLU A 636 -7.52 -10.13 24.60
C GLU A 636 -8.95 -9.65 24.28
N VAL A 637 -9.18 -9.01 23.13
CA VAL A 637 -10.51 -8.47 22.78
C VAL A 637 -11.41 -9.58 22.26
N GLU A 638 -12.38 -10.00 23.06
CA GLU A 638 -13.42 -10.94 22.62
C GLU A 638 -14.32 -10.31 21.54
N PRO A 639 -14.71 -11.07 20.49
CA PRO A 639 -15.64 -10.61 19.45
C PRO A 639 -17.10 -10.62 19.94
N LYS A 640 -17.35 -10.13 21.16
CA LYS A 640 -18.66 -10.13 21.81
C LYS A 640 -19.27 -8.74 21.72
N LEU A 641 -20.39 -8.66 21.02
CA LEU A 641 -21.17 -7.45 20.84
C LEU A 641 -22.46 -7.52 21.67
N PRO A 642 -22.99 -6.38 22.15
CA PRO A 642 -24.28 -6.35 22.81
C PRO A 642 -25.40 -6.81 21.88
N SER A 643 -26.42 -7.43 22.47
CA SER A 643 -27.65 -7.83 21.78
C SER A 643 -28.87 -7.29 22.49
N GLY A 644 -29.96 -7.17 21.74
CA GLY A 644 -31.24 -6.72 22.28
C GLY A 644 -32.43 -7.20 21.48
N VAL A 645 -33.61 -7.04 22.06
CA VAL A 645 -34.89 -7.31 21.40
C VAL A 645 -35.16 -6.23 20.36
N LEU A 646 -35.47 -6.65 19.14
CA LEU A 646 -35.77 -5.74 18.03
C LEU A 646 -37.23 -5.27 18.13
N MET A 647 -37.42 -3.95 18.17
CA MET A 647 -38.70 -3.27 18.18
C MET A 647 -38.94 -2.59 16.84
N ALA A 648 -40.05 -2.92 16.19
CA ALA A 648 -40.50 -2.29 14.96
C ALA A 648 -41.89 -1.67 15.21
N ASN A 649 -42.08 -0.40 14.86
CA ASN A 649 -43.34 0.32 15.05
C ASN A 649 -43.86 0.23 16.51
N GLY A 650 -42.95 0.34 17.48
CA GLY A 650 -43.27 0.27 18.91
C GLY A 650 -43.61 -1.13 19.44
N LYS A 651 -43.54 -2.19 18.62
CA LYS A 651 -43.85 -3.56 19.02
C LYS A 651 -42.63 -4.46 18.90
N GLU A 652 -42.53 -5.45 19.79
CA GLU A 652 -41.53 -6.50 19.65
C GLU A 652 -41.73 -7.25 18.33
N LEU A 653 -40.66 -7.35 17.56
CA LEU A 653 -40.69 -8.16 16.36
C LEU A 653 -40.64 -9.64 16.75
N ARG A 654 -41.73 -10.35 16.53
CA ARG A 654 -41.86 -11.78 16.76
C ARG A 654 -42.21 -12.49 15.46
N PHE A 655 -41.66 -13.68 15.24
CA PHE A 655 -42.01 -14.54 14.10
C PHE A 655 -42.37 -15.94 14.56
N LYS A 656 -43.30 -16.57 13.84
CA LYS A 656 -43.68 -17.96 14.11
C LYS A 656 -42.72 -18.90 13.39
N ASP A 657 -41.82 -19.51 14.14
CA ASP A 657 -40.96 -20.60 13.72
C ASP A 657 -41.78 -21.90 13.66
N GLN A 658 -41.63 -22.67 12.58
CA GLN A 658 -42.38 -23.91 12.38
C GLN A 658 -42.13 -24.95 13.46
N LYS A 659 -40.96 -24.96 14.10
CA LYS A 659 -40.55 -25.97 15.08
C LYS A 659 -40.72 -25.51 16.52
N VAL A 660 -40.46 -24.23 16.80
CA VAL A 660 -40.34 -23.71 18.17
C VAL A 660 -41.45 -22.71 18.53
N GLY A 661 -42.38 -22.45 17.61
CA GLY A 661 -43.48 -21.52 17.85
C GLY A 661 -43.03 -20.06 17.74
N MET A 662 -43.53 -19.19 18.62
CA MET A 662 -43.24 -17.76 18.52
C MET A 662 -41.83 -17.44 19.03
N ARG A 663 -40.98 -16.86 18.18
CA ARG A 663 -39.63 -16.40 18.52
C ARG A 663 -39.54 -14.89 18.49
N THR A 664 -38.87 -14.31 19.48
CA THR A 664 -38.52 -12.90 19.48
C THR A 664 -37.25 -12.68 18.66
N VAL A 665 -37.28 -11.72 17.74
CA VAL A 665 -36.13 -11.35 16.93
C VAL A 665 -35.16 -10.53 17.79
N LYS A 666 -33.90 -10.96 17.80
CA LYS A 666 -32.81 -10.25 18.46
C LYS A 666 -31.87 -9.67 17.42
N ALA A 667 -31.27 -8.53 17.73
CA ALA A 667 -30.26 -7.88 16.91
C ALA A 667 -29.00 -7.63 17.72
N THR A 668 -27.86 -7.89 17.09
CA THR A 668 -26.54 -7.53 17.60
C THR A 668 -26.17 -6.15 17.07
N TYR A 669 -25.56 -5.31 17.92
CA TYR A 669 -25.20 -3.95 17.55
C TYR A 669 -23.91 -3.50 18.24
N GLY A 670 -23.42 -2.31 17.89
CA GLY A 670 -22.18 -1.73 18.43
C GLY A 670 -21.74 -0.51 17.63
N ILE A 671 -20.56 0.00 17.91
CA ILE A 671 -20.00 1.19 17.24
C ILE A 671 -18.96 0.74 16.22
N MET A 672 -19.17 1.07 14.95
CA MET A 672 -18.33 0.64 13.83
C MET A 672 -17.74 1.85 13.11
N ARG A 673 -16.47 1.75 12.70
CA ARG A 673 -15.85 2.74 11.82
C ARG A 673 -16.25 2.49 10.37
N VAL A 674 -16.83 3.50 9.74
CA VAL A 674 -17.35 3.45 8.36
C VAL A 674 -16.62 4.45 7.48
N LEU A 675 -16.12 3.97 6.36
CA LEU A 675 -15.47 4.74 5.31
C LEU A 675 -16.53 5.23 4.31
N GLN A 676 -16.49 6.51 3.94
CA GLN A 676 -17.17 6.98 2.74
C GLN A 676 -16.24 6.80 1.55
N LEU A 677 -16.65 6.06 0.53
CA LEU A 677 -15.81 5.77 -0.62
C LEU A 677 -16.05 6.80 -1.73
N ARG A 678 -15.00 7.17 -2.47
CA ARG A 678 -15.05 8.15 -3.58
C ARG A 678 -16.00 7.79 -4.75
N HIS A 679 -16.59 6.60 -4.71
CA HIS A 679 -17.51 6.10 -5.72
C HIS A 679 -18.94 6.62 -5.48
N VAL A 680 -19.11 7.93 -5.60
CA VAL A 680 -20.41 8.62 -5.46
C VAL A 680 -21.33 8.28 -6.63
N ALA A 681 -22.60 8.02 -6.35
CA ALA A 681 -23.59 7.63 -7.35
C ALA A 681 -23.82 8.72 -8.41
N SER A 682 -23.98 9.98 -7.97
CA SER A 682 -24.21 11.14 -8.84
C SER A 682 -23.06 11.39 -9.83
N LEU A 683 -21.82 11.07 -9.45
CA LEU A 683 -20.66 11.11 -10.34
C LEU A 683 -20.59 9.92 -11.29
N LYS A 684 -21.37 8.86 -11.04
CA LYS A 684 -21.37 7.62 -11.84
C LYS A 684 -22.51 7.51 -12.84
N HIS A 685 -23.60 8.23 -12.62
CA HIS A 685 -24.72 8.26 -13.55
C HIS A 685 -24.26 8.69 -14.95
N HIS A 686 -24.72 7.94 -15.95
CA HIS A 686 -24.36 8.15 -17.34
C HIS A 686 -25.57 7.82 -18.20
N TYR A 687 -26.07 8.81 -18.91
CA TYR A 687 -27.21 8.71 -19.81
C TYR A 687 -26.74 8.99 -21.23
N ALA A 688 -27.25 8.24 -22.21
CA ALA A 688 -27.06 8.57 -23.61
C ALA A 688 -27.77 9.91 -23.88
N SER A 689 -27.05 10.88 -24.45
CA SER A 689 -27.56 12.24 -24.61
C SER A 689 -27.60 12.75 -26.05
N THR A 690 -27.27 11.90 -27.02
CA THR A 690 -27.22 12.27 -28.44
C THR A 690 -27.81 11.16 -29.28
N ASP A 691 -28.57 11.54 -30.30
CA ASP A 691 -28.98 10.62 -31.37
C ASP A 691 -27.73 10.08 -32.08
N PHE A 692 -27.75 8.79 -32.44
CA PHE A 692 -26.66 8.13 -33.15
C PHE A 692 -26.52 8.72 -34.55
N ARG A 693 -25.68 9.77 -34.70
CA ARG A 693 -25.45 10.45 -35.99
C ARG A 693 -24.22 9.94 -36.75
N SER A 694 -23.45 9.02 -36.17
CA SER A 694 -22.28 8.43 -36.83
C SER A 694 -22.04 6.99 -36.37
N VAL A 695 -21.38 6.21 -37.22
CA VAL A 695 -20.93 4.83 -36.93
C VAL A 695 -19.94 4.79 -35.76
N THR A 696 -19.23 5.90 -35.50
CA THR A 696 -18.27 6.02 -34.41
C THR A 696 -18.85 6.78 -33.23
N VAL A 697 -19.36 6.05 -32.23
CA VAL A 697 -19.80 6.68 -30.97
C VAL A 697 -18.59 7.06 -30.12
N PRO A 698 -18.52 8.30 -29.59
CA PRO A 698 -17.47 8.70 -28.66
C PRO A 698 -17.37 7.74 -27.48
N ARG A 699 -16.14 7.48 -27.00
CA ARG A 699 -15.92 6.68 -25.79
C ARG A 699 -15.76 7.59 -24.57
N GLY A 700 -16.28 7.14 -23.45
CA GLY A 700 -16.06 7.75 -22.14
C GLY A 700 -17.19 8.69 -21.68
N ARG A 701 -17.38 8.76 -20.37
CA ARG A 701 -18.50 9.46 -19.73
C ARG A 701 -18.57 10.94 -20.08
N TYR A 702 -17.42 11.62 -20.10
CA TYR A 702 -17.35 13.07 -20.28
C TYR A 702 -17.30 13.51 -21.74
N ARG A 703 -17.35 12.56 -22.69
CA ARG A 703 -17.32 12.82 -24.13
C ARG A 703 -18.65 12.46 -24.81
N GLN A 704 -19.75 12.48 -24.05
CA GLN A 704 -21.08 12.08 -24.55
C GLN A 704 -21.12 10.64 -25.09
N GLY A 705 -20.28 9.74 -24.55
CA GLY A 705 -20.34 8.34 -24.93
C GLY A 705 -21.68 7.71 -24.56
N THR A 706 -21.98 6.56 -25.14
CA THR A 706 -23.12 5.73 -24.74
C THR A 706 -22.62 4.45 -24.06
N PRO A 707 -23.46 3.78 -23.25
CA PRO A 707 -23.16 2.44 -22.79
C PRO A 707 -22.86 1.52 -23.99
N ARG A 708 -21.74 0.80 -23.92
CA ARG A 708 -21.35 -0.15 -24.97
C ARG A 708 -22.21 -1.40 -24.85
N LEU A 709 -22.96 -1.71 -25.92
CA LEU A 709 -23.50 -3.05 -26.14
C LEU A 709 -22.40 -3.89 -26.79
N SER A 710 -21.86 -4.87 -26.08
CA SER A 710 -20.75 -5.70 -26.56
C SER A 710 -21.25 -7.05 -27.11
N GLU A 711 -20.32 -7.85 -27.62
CA GLU A 711 -20.61 -9.16 -28.20
C GLU A 711 -21.33 -10.09 -27.21
N GLY A 712 -21.01 -10.01 -25.91
CA GLY A 712 -21.63 -10.84 -24.88
C GLY A 712 -23.13 -10.54 -24.69
N GLU A 713 -23.52 -9.26 -24.65
CA GLU A 713 -24.93 -8.88 -24.58
C GLU A 713 -25.67 -9.28 -25.86
N LEU A 714 -25.02 -9.14 -27.03
CA LEU A 714 -25.60 -9.55 -28.32
C LEU A 714 -25.85 -11.06 -28.38
N VAL A 715 -24.88 -11.88 -27.99
CA VAL A 715 -25.06 -13.35 -27.92
C VAL A 715 -26.20 -13.69 -26.97
N SER A 716 -26.30 -13.00 -25.82
CA SER A 716 -27.40 -13.22 -24.86
C SER A 716 -28.77 -12.91 -25.48
N MET A 717 -28.87 -11.84 -26.28
CA MET A 717 -30.10 -11.49 -27.00
C MET A 717 -30.45 -12.50 -28.09
N MET A 718 -29.45 -12.98 -28.84
CA MET A 718 -29.63 -14.05 -29.84
C MET A 718 -30.14 -15.34 -29.19
N MET A 719 -29.56 -15.72 -28.04
CA MET A 719 -29.98 -16.90 -27.27
C MET A 719 -31.43 -16.79 -26.76
N GLN A 720 -31.94 -15.58 -26.58
CA GLN A 720 -33.34 -15.33 -26.18
C GLN A 720 -34.31 -15.30 -27.37
N ASN A 721 -33.84 -15.52 -28.61
CA ASN A 721 -34.64 -15.46 -29.84
C ASN A 721 -35.47 -14.17 -29.93
N MET A 722 -34.81 -13.00 -29.84
CA MET A 722 -35.45 -11.70 -30.04
C MET A 722 -35.15 -11.12 -31.45
N PRO A 723 -35.74 -11.68 -32.53
CA PRO A 723 -35.40 -11.33 -33.91
C PRO A 723 -35.71 -9.87 -34.26
N SER A 724 -36.71 -9.25 -33.62
CA SER A 724 -37.02 -7.83 -33.82
C SER A 724 -35.92 -6.90 -33.30
N LEU A 725 -35.25 -7.25 -32.20
CA LEU A 725 -34.11 -6.47 -31.69
C LEU A 725 -32.87 -6.66 -32.55
N GLN A 726 -32.70 -7.85 -33.12
CA GLN A 726 -31.62 -8.12 -34.07
C GLN A 726 -31.83 -7.36 -35.38
N GLN A 727 -33.06 -7.32 -35.90
CA GLN A 727 -33.43 -6.50 -37.05
C GLN A 727 -33.27 -5.00 -36.78
N ALA A 728 -33.69 -4.50 -35.61
CA ALA A 728 -33.51 -3.10 -35.23
C ALA A 728 -32.03 -2.71 -35.14
N ARG A 729 -31.16 -3.65 -34.77
CA ARG A 729 -29.70 -3.45 -34.78
C ARG A 729 -29.15 -3.45 -36.20
N ASP A 730 -29.53 -4.41 -37.04
CA ASP A 730 -29.00 -4.49 -38.41
C ASP A 730 -29.45 -3.29 -39.28
N GLN A 731 -30.45 -2.54 -38.83
CA GLN A 731 -30.90 -1.27 -39.41
C GLN A 731 -30.13 -0.02 -38.90
N LEU A 732 -29.38 -0.14 -37.78
CA LEU A 732 -28.54 0.90 -37.18
C LEU A 732 -27.08 0.76 -37.63
#